data_AF-S8BRP2-F1
#
_entry.id   AF-S8BRP2-F1
#
_cell.length_a   1.000
_cell.length_b   1.000
_cell.length_c   1.000
_cell.angle_alpha   90.00
_cell.angle_beta   90.00
_cell.angle_gamma   90.00
#
_symmetry.space_group_name_H-M   'P 1'
#
loop_
_entity.id
_entity.type
_entity.pdbx_description
1 polymer ?
#
loop_
_entity_poly.entity_id
_entity_poly.type
_entity_poly.pdbx_seq_one_letter_code
_entity_poly.pdbx_strand_id
1 'polypeptide(L)'
;MAPLDNLVFALSGSFEGLTKKDVETMIANNGGSVKGSVTKAVTHLITTPEDFAKNTVKVVTATANGLPIVSIDWLQDSVKKKKKQAESKYDLSKPQPAKASKASSSKAAAPAKAATTKAAAKASSSKAAAAPAPAPQTATITGRKRARKAADEEEDEEEEEEEEEKPAKGKGKGKAKAAAPKAKAKAPAAKKRKGKKKDEEEEEEEEDEEMEDEEDEEEPEPIASAEEVAERERQKGYKAPVDDICPLSRAGFQVYEDDNDVKFDASLNQTNIGNNNNKFYILQLIHNKGSFAVWTRWGRVGEGGQNKLMQGYDLDGAIKEFNKKFKDKTGVLWDDRLKADKPNKYTYLEKDYAPPEDEVKKPKKEDSGEVIESKLPFQTQIVMNLIFNKDFMQQSMAELNYDSRKLPLGRLNKNTISAGYNQLKSISEALTARSGRSELENLTNRYYSIIPHDFGRNRPRVIDNDITLKAEIELVQSLGDMAIAEKIMKDVEYAEDEQGNRIHPLDKQFASLGLLETTPLEHDTKEYELLRDYFHKTHGQTHYHIRAKVVHIFRIERKDEKENYAKEKYDNFKSDNRRLLWHGSRATNFAGILSQGLRIAPPEAPVNGYMFGKGVYLADISTKSAGYCVPSISGHMGLMLLCEAQLGDPMYELTNADYHAAENAKKNKCLSTFGMGKTAPKAWIDAGEVHESLKGVKMPDPTVTPGDSKVPGAYLQYNEYITYSTQQIKLRYLFYVDFH
;
A
#
# COMPACT_ATOMS: atom_id res chain seq x y z
N MET A 1 20.44 -16.57 -46.92
CA MET A 1 21.01 -15.62 -45.95
C MET A 1 19.91 -15.14 -45.05
N ALA A 2 20.17 -15.11 -43.74
CA ALA A 2 19.26 -14.51 -42.76
C ALA A 2 19.40 -12.96 -42.78
N PRO A 3 18.49 -12.17 -42.17
CA PRO A 3 18.58 -10.71 -42.30
C PRO A 3 19.75 -10.08 -41.53
N LEU A 4 20.36 -10.80 -40.58
CA LEU A 4 21.50 -10.36 -39.77
C LEU A 4 22.76 -11.24 -39.98
N ASP A 5 22.77 -12.01 -41.06
CA ASP A 5 23.83 -12.97 -41.41
C ASP A 5 25.22 -12.31 -41.41
N ASN A 6 26.19 -12.93 -40.72
CA ASN A 6 27.55 -12.41 -40.45
C ASN A 6 27.63 -11.11 -39.62
N LEU A 7 26.56 -10.66 -38.97
CA LEU A 7 26.58 -9.48 -38.09
C LEU A 7 26.82 -9.85 -36.62
N VAL A 8 27.66 -9.05 -35.96
CA VAL A 8 27.95 -9.16 -34.52
C VAL A 8 27.51 -7.89 -33.83
N PHE A 9 26.77 -8.01 -32.72
CA PHE A 9 26.15 -6.90 -32.01
C PHE A 9 26.70 -6.75 -30.59
N ALA A 10 26.64 -5.53 -30.08
CA ALA A 10 26.64 -5.26 -28.64
C ALA A 10 25.33 -4.55 -28.26
N LEU A 11 24.87 -4.73 -27.02
CA LEU A 11 23.67 -4.11 -26.48
C LEU A 11 24.01 -3.13 -25.34
N SER A 12 23.38 -1.96 -25.30
CA SER A 12 23.42 -1.02 -24.16
C SER A 12 22.03 -0.41 -23.90
N GLY A 13 21.69 -0.15 -22.64
CA GLY A 13 20.39 0.35 -22.21
C GLY A 13 19.44 -0.72 -21.67
N SER A 14 18.16 -0.37 -21.58
CA SER A 14 17.04 -1.26 -21.27
C SER A 14 15.97 -1.03 -22.33
N PHE A 15 15.45 -2.08 -22.95
CA PHE A 15 14.56 -1.96 -24.09
C PHE A 15 13.10 -2.06 -23.64
N GLU A 16 12.25 -1.16 -24.14
CA GLU A 16 10.83 -1.15 -23.79
C GLU A 16 10.14 -2.43 -24.27
N GLY A 17 9.46 -3.14 -23.35
CA GLY A 17 8.75 -4.39 -23.64
C GLY A 17 9.63 -5.61 -23.98
N LEU A 18 10.97 -5.54 -23.88
CA LEU A 18 11.88 -6.64 -24.25
C LEU A 18 13.07 -6.77 -23.28
N THR A 19 13.30 -7.98 -22.76
CA THR A 19 14.53 -8.24 -21.99
C THR A 19 15.74 -8.34 -22.91
N LYS A 20 16.95 -8.22 -22.35
CA LYS A 20 18.21 -8.40 -23.10
C LYS A 20 18.32 -9.80 -23.70
N LYS A 21 17.79 -10.82 -23.01
CA LYS A 21 17.75 -12.21 -23.49
C LYS A 21 16.86 -12.35 -24.73
N ASP A 22 15.75 -11.62 -24.80
CA ASP A 22 14.83 -11.65 -25.95
C ASP A 22 15.47 -10.99 -27.17
N VAL A 23 16.19 -9.89 -26.97
CA VAL A 23 16.96 -9.21 -28.02
C VAL A 23 18.12 -10.09 -28.51
N GLU A 24 18.84 -10.75 -27.60
CA GLU A 24 19.89 -11.74 -27.94
C GLU A 24 19.32 -12.93 -28.73
N THR A 25 18.17 -13.45 -28.31
CA THR A 25 17.45 -14.54 -28.99
C THR A 25 16.95 -14.11 -30.37
N MET A 26 16.40 -12.90 -30.49
CA MET A 26 15.95 -12.33 -31.75
C MET A 26 17.10 -12.16 -32.76
N ILE A 27 18.29 -11.77 -32.28
CA ILE A 27 19.50 -11.66 -33.10
C ILE A 27 19.98 -13.05 -33.56
N ALA A 28 20.08 -14.01 -32.64
CA ALA A 28 20.54 -15.37 -32.92
C ALA A 28 19.64 -16.09 -33.94
N ASN A 29 18.32 -16.04 -33.72
CA ASN A 29 17.31 -16.63 -34.62
C ASN A 29 17.29 -16.01 -36.03
N ASN A 30 17.99 -14.89 -36.23
CA ASN A 30 18.10 -14.17 -37.50
C ASN A 30 19.54 -14.13 -38.06
N GLY A 31 20.42 -15.01 -37.58
CA GLY A 31 21.76 -15.24 -38.12
C GLY A 31 22.85 -14.28 -37.64
N GLY A 32 22.55 -13.43 -36.66
CA GLY A 32 23.54 -12.59 -35.99
C GLY A 32 24.09 -13.24 -34.72
N SER A 33 25.06 -12.59 -34.08
CA SER A 33 25.58 -12.97 -32.76
C SER A 33 25.78 -11.76 -31.85
N VAL A 34 25.85 -11.97 -30.54
CA VAL A 34 26.00 -10.87 -29.55
C VAL A 34 27.30 -11.04 -28.75
N LYS A 35 27.91 -9.92 -28.35
CA LYS A 35 29.04 -9.84 -27.41
C LYS A 35 28.71 -8.90 -26.25
N GLY A 36 29.09 -9.29 -25.04
CA GLY A 36 28.83 -8.51 -23.83
C GLY A 36 29.55 -7.15 -23.79
N SER A 37 30.66 -7.01 -24.51
CA SER A 37 31.48 -5.79 -24.64
C SER A 37 31.70 -5.41 -26.10
N VAL A 38 31.94 -4.11 -26.34
CA VAL A 38 32.30 -3.60 -27.68
C VAL A 38 33.76 -3.96 -27.96
N THR A 39 34.00 -4.77 -28.98
CA THR A 39 35.33 -5.25 -29.40
C THR A 39 35.50 -5.05 -30.90
N LYS A 40 36.71 -5.25 -31.43
CA LYS A 40 36.99 -5.17 -32.89
C LYS A 40 36.16 -6.14 -33.76
N ALA A 41 35.53 -7.15 -33.16
CA ALA A 41 34.63 -8.07 -33.85
C ALA A 41 33.17 -7.59 -33.88
N VAL A 42 32.79 -6.56 -33.10
CA VAL A 42 31.42 -6.03 -33.07
C VAL A 42 31.20 -5.13 -34.27
N THR A 43 30.11 -5.37 -35.00
CA THR A 43 29.74 -4.66 -36.23
C THR A 43 28.74 -3.53 -36.00
N HIS A 44 27.88 -3.63 -34.98
CA HIS A 44 26.83 -2.65 -34.66
C HIS A 44 26.62 -2.57 -33.14
N LEU A 45 26.26 -1.39 -32.62
CA LEU A 45 25.72 -1.20 -31.27
C LEU A 45 24.21 -0.95 -31.37
N ILE A 46 23.39 -1.76 -30.70
CA ILE A 46 21.97 -1.48 -30.50
C ILE A 46 21.80 -0.83 -29.13
N THR A 47 21.15 0.32 -29.10
CA THR A 47 20.92 1.07 -27.85
C THR A 47 19.66 1.94 -27.90
N THR A 48 19.34 2.61 -26.80
CA THR A 48 18.18 3.52 -26.69
C THR A 48 18.63 4.98 -26.69
N PRO A 49 17.74 5.95 -27.00
CA PRO A 49 18.10 7.37 -26.99
C PRO A 49 18.63 7.87 -25.64
N GLU A 50 18.14 7.30 -24.53
CA GLU A 50 18.50 7.70 -23.17
C GLU A 50 19.90 7.19 -22.80
N ASP A 51 20.25 5.96 -23.21
CA ASP A 51 21.58 5.39 -22.98
C ASP A 51 22.63 6.02 -23.91
N PHE A 52 22.22 6.39 -25.12
CA PHE A 52 23.03 7.20 -26.04
C PHE A 52 23.34 8.58 -25.44
N ALA A 53 22.31 9.31 -24.97
CA ALA A 53 22.48 10.63 -24.35
C ALA A 53 23.35 10.60 -23.08
N LYS A 54 23.33 9.49 -22.32
CA LYS A 54 24.18 9.27 -21.13
C LYS A 54 25.66 9.01 -21.46
N ASN A 55 26.04 8.83 -22.73
CA ASN A 55 27.41 8.52 -23.14
C ASN A 55 28.01 7.33 -22.36
N THR A 56 27.28 6.21 -22.28
CA THR A 56 27.78 5.03 -21.56
C THR A 56 29.07 4.48 -22.18
N VAL A 57 29.86 3.72 -21.41
CA VAL A 57 31.15 3.17 -21.86
C VAL A 57 31.05 2.44 -23.22
N LYS A 58 29.93 1.72 -23.45
CA LYS A 58 29.63 1.06 -24.72
C LYS A 58 29.39 2.04 -25.86
N VAL A 59 28.61 3.09 -25.63
CA VAL A 59 28.34 4.15 -26.62
C VAL A 59 29.63 4.89 -26.99
N VAL A 60 30.44 5.27 -26.00
CA VAL A 60 31.73 5.95 -26.22
C VAL A 60 32.70 5.04 -27.01
N THR A 61 32.82 3.76 -26.62
CA THR A 61 33.70 2.81 -27.32
C THR A 61 33.21 2.48 -28.74
N ALA A 62 31.89 2.37 -28.96
CA ALA A 62 31.34 2.18 -30.31
C ALA A 62 31.58 3.41 -31.20
N THR A 63 31.40 4.61 -30.64
CA THR A 63 31.66 5.89 -31.34
C THR A 63 33.13 6.02 -31.73
N ALA A 64 34.06 5.74 -30.79
CA ALA A 64 35.50 5.77 -31.06
C ALA A 64 35.96 4.72 -32.09
N ASN A 65 35.27 3.57 -32.18
CA ASN A 65 35.51 2.54 -33.19
C ASN A 65 34.76 2.79 -34.52
N GLY A 66 34.01 3.89 -34.66
CA GLY A 66 33.26 4.22 -35.89
C GLY A 66 32.11 3.26 -36.22
N LEU A 67 31.57 2.55 -35.23
CA LEU A 67 30.51 1.57 -35.44
C LEU A 67 29.13 2.25 -35.62
N PRO A 68 28.23 1.71 -36.47
CA PRO A 68 26.82 2.10 -36.49
C PRO A 68 26.16 1.93 -35.12
N ILE A 69 25.53 2.99 -34.62
CA ILE A 69 24.77 3.01 -33.37
C ILE A 69 23.30 3.22 -33.70
N VAL A 70 22.48 2.18 -33.52
CA VAL A 70 21.09 2.14 -34.00
C VAL A 70 20.09 1.87 -32.88
N SER A 71 18.86 2.34 -33.05
CA SER A 71 17.73 1.99 -32.19
C SER A 71 17.30 0.52 -32.37
N ILE A 72 16.57 -0.02 -31.39
CA ILE A 72 16.01 -1.38 -31.47
C ILE A 72 15.01 -1.54 -32.63
N ASP A 73 14.37 -0.47 -33.09
CA ASP A 73 13.46 -0.52 -34.25
C ASP A 73 14.18 -1.01 -35.52
N TRP A 74 15.49 -0.73 -35.67
CA TRP A 74 16.28 -1.22 -36.80
C TRP A 74 16.33 -2.75 -36.83
N LEU A 75 16.48 -3.37 -35.66
CA LEU A 75 16.50 -4.83 -35.50
C LEU A 75 15.10 -5.39 -35.82
N GLN A 76 14.07 -4.85 -35.15
CA GLN A 76 12.68 -5.30 -35.32
C GLN A 76 12.21 -5.18 -36.78
N ASP A 77 12.46 -4.05 -37.46
CA ASP A 77 12.12 -3.89 -38.87
C ASP A 77 12.95 -4.81 -39.78
N SER A 78 14.24 -5.03 -39.50
CA SER A 78 15.09 -5.92 -40.30
C SER A 78 14.62 -7.38 -40.24
N VAL A 79 14.19 -7.82 -39.06
CA VAL A 79 13.57 -9.14 -38.83
C VAL A 79 12.18 -9.21 -39.50
N LYS A 80 11.30 -8.24 -39.21
CA LYS A 80 9.92 -8.19 -39.73
C LYS A 80 9.85 -8.16 -41.27
N LYS A 81 10.80 -7.47 -41.92
CA LYS A 81 10.91 -7.37 -43.38
C LYS A 81 11.81 -8.46 -43.99
N LYS A 82 12.35 -9.37 -43.17
CA LYS A 82 13.32 -10.43 -43.53
C LYS A 82 14.49 -9.93 -44.39
N LYS A 83 14.91 -8.69 -44.16
CA LYS A 83 15.98 -7.99 -44.91
C LYS A 83 16.60 -6.86 -44.08
N LYS A 84 17.93 -6.85 -43.95
CA LYS A 84 18.71 -5.77 -43.33
C LYS A 84 18.23 -4.39 -43.79
N GLN A 85 17.81 -3.54 -42.87
CA GLN A 85 17.44 -2.15 -43.17
C GLN A 85 18.68 -1.25 -43.25
N ALA A 86 18.55 -0.11 -43.93
CA ALA A 86 19.57 0.93 -43.94
C ALA A 86 19.70 1.57 -42.54
N GLU A 87 20.88 1.46 -41.96
CA GLU A 87 21.27 1.90 -40.62
C GLU A 87 20.99 3.40 -40.43
N SER A 88 21.26 4.21 -41.45
CA SER A 88 21.06 5.67 -41.47
C SER A 88 19.63 6.15 -41.21
N LYS A 89 18.62 5.26 -41.23
CA LYS A 89 17.23 5.57 -40.88
C LYS A 89 16.89 5.37 -39.40
N TYR A 90 17.84 4.88 -38.60
CA TYR A 90 17.68 4.51 -37.19
C TYR A 90 18.93 4.89 -36.37
N ASP A 91 19.83 5.65 -36.98
CA ASP A 91 21.15 6.02 -36.49
C ASP A 91 21.04 7.12 -35.43
N LEU A 92 21.28 6.75 -34.18
CA LEU A 92 21.12 7.64 -33.01
C LEU A 92 22.22 8.73 -32.96
N SER A 93 23.30 8.60 -33.75
CA SER A 93 24.33 9.64 -33.86
C SER A 93 23.90 10.86 -34.68
N LYS A 94 22.71 10.84 -35.29
CA LYS A 94 22.21 11.91 -36.18
C LYS A 94 20.87 12.43 -35.67
N PRO A 95 20.64 13.76 -35.66
CA PRO A 95 19.37 14.34 -35.24
C PRO A 95 18.26 13.96 -36.23
N GLN A 96 17.41 13.01 -35.85
CA GLN A 96 16.29 12.55 -36.68
C GLN A 96 15.06 13.46 -36.49
N PRO A 97 14.40 13.94 -37.56
CA PRO A 97 13.20 14.76 -37.43
C PRO A 97 12.04 13.94 -36.82
N ALA A 98 11.32 14.57 -35.88
CA ALA A 98 10.27 13.93 -35.10
C ALA A 98 9.15 13.34 -35.99
N LYS A 99 8.87 12.04 -35.82
CA LYS A 99 7.75 11.37 -36.48
C LYS A 99 6.48 11.54 -35.65
N ALA A 100 5.55 12.34 -36.15
CA ALA A 100 4.18 12.34 -35.62
C ALA A 100 3.50 10.99 -35.90
N SER A 101 2.86 10.40 -34.88
CA SER A 101 1.92 9.31 -35.06
C SER A 101 0.65 9.84 -35.76
N LYS A 102 0.11 9.07 -36.72
CA LYS A 102 -1.06 9.49 -37.48
C LYS A 102 -2.36 9.16 -36.75
N ALA A 103 -2.97 10.16 -36.13
CA ALA A 103 -4.43 10.20 -36.07
C ALA A 103 -4.99 10.44 -37.50
N SER A 104 -6.10 9.81 -37.84
CA SER A 104 -6.79 10.02 -39.11
C SER A 104 -7.73 11.22 -39.04
N SER A 105 -7.50 12.25 -39.85
CA SER A 105 -8.49 13.29 -40.15
C SER A 105 -8.54 13.59 -41.64
N SER A 106 -9.69 14.11 -42.08
CA SER A 106 -10.08 14.16 -43.49
C SER A 106 -9.40 15.28 -44.28
N LYS A 107 -9.19 15.02 -45.58
CA LYS A 107 -8.59 15.96 -46.52
C LYS A 107 -9.63 16.98 -46.99
N ALA A 108 -9.43 18.26 -46.70
CA ALA A 108 -10.32 19.32 -47.17
C ALA A 108 -10.23 19.49 -48.70
N ALA A 109 -11.36 19.86 -49.31
CA ALA A 109 -11.44 20.44 -50.65
C ALA A 109 -12.07 21.84 -50.55
N ALA A 110 -11.48 22.83 -51.22
CA ALA A 110 -12.05 24.18 -51.32
C ALA A 110 -13.14 24.22 -52.42
N PRO A 111 -14.00 25.26 -52.45
CA PRO A 111 -13.60 26.46 -53.19
C PRO A 111 -14.10 27.83 -52.67
N ALA A 112 -13.20 28.82 -52.79
CA ALA A 112 -13.40 30.16 -53.38
C ALA A 112 -14.50 31.17 -52.93
N LYS A 113 -13.99 32.40 -52.65
CA LYS A 113 -14.51 33.75 -52.98
C LYS A 113 -15.53 34.48 -52.07
N ALA A 114 -15.33 35.80 -52.03
CA ALA A 114 -16.22 36.91 -51.61
C ALA A 114 -16.60 36.99 -50.10
N ALA A 115 -16.78 38.18 -49.50
CA ALA A 115 -16.35 39.54 -49.83
C ALA A 115 -16.37 40.46 -48.57
N THR A 116 -15.97 41.72 -48.75
CA THR A 116 -16.16 42.93 -47.89
C THR A 116 -17.36 42.92 -46.91
N THR A 117 -17.32 43.56 -45.72
CA THR A 117 -17.03 45.00 -45.48
C THR A 117 -16.48 45.34 -44.07
N LYS A 118 -16.00 46.58 -43.90
CA LYS A 118 -15.72 47.24 -42.59
C LYS A 118 -17.02 47.76 -41.95
N ALA A 119 -17.05 47.85 -40.61
CA ALA A 119 -17.75 48.91 -39.86
C ALA A 119 -17.14 49.10 -38.46
N ALA A 120 -17.13 50.33 -37.92
CA ALA A 120 -16.67 50.61 -36.55
C ALA A 120 -17.22 51.94 -35.98
N ALA A 121 -17.96 51.87 -34.86
CA ALA A 121 -18.28 52.96 -33.94
C ALA A 121 -18.74 52.31 -32.59
N LYS A 122 -18.25 52.63 -31.40
CA LYS A 122 -18.18 53.88 -30.60
C LYS A 122 -19.45 54.26 -29.79
N ALA A 123 -19.52 53.66 -28.60
CA ALA A 123 -19.62 54.32 -27.27
C ALA A 123 -20.84 55.20 -26.86
N SER A 124 -21.58 54.70 -25.85
CA SER A 124 -22.04 55.43 -24.64
C SER A 124 -22.51 54.38 -23.60
N SER A 125 -22.08 54.23 -22.33
CA SER A 125 -21.54 55.10 -21.26
C SER A 125 -22.57 55.52 -20.19
N SER A 126 -22.66 54.76 -19.09
CA SER A 126 -23.18 55.24 -17.80
C SER A 126 -22.47 54.55 -16.61
N LYS A 127 -22.42 55.25 -15.48
CA LYS A 127 -21.83 54.88 -14.15
C LYS A 127 -22.90 54.17 -13.29
N ALA A 128 -22.65 53.48 -12.17
CA ALA A 128 -21.49 52.95 -11.42
C ALA A 128 -22.06 51.83 -10.48
N ALA A 129 -21.35 51.09 -9.60
CA ALA A 129 -20.03 51.25 -8.97
C ALA A 129 -19.39 49.87 -8.63
N ALA A 130 -18.16 49.90 -8.10
CA ALA A 130 -17.41 48.76 -7.55
C ALA A 130 -16.78 49.21 -6.21
N ALA A 131 -16.18 48.38 -5.34
CA ALA A 131 -15.70 46.98 -5.40
C ALA A 131 -15.61 46.45 -3.93
N PRO A 132 -14.94 45.32 -3.57
CA PRO A 132 -14.37 44.25 -4.40
C PRO A 132 -14.77 42.82 -3.94
N ALA A 133 -14.42 41.83 -4.77
CA ALA A 133 -14.26 40.44 -4.34
C ALA A 133 -12.78 40.02 -4.52
N PRO A 134 -12.20 39.20 -3.62
CA PRO A 134 -10.85 38.68 -3.79
C PRO A 134 -10.82 37.45 -4.72
N ALA A 135 -9.88 37.45 -5.66
CA ALA A 135 -9.54 36.30 -6.52
C ALA A 135 -8.44 35.45 -5.84
N PRO A 136 -8.27 34.15 -6.20
CA PRO A 136 -7.37 33.24 -5.50
C PRO A 136 -5.88 33.55 -5.77
N GLN A 137 -5.02 33.23 -4.81
CA GLN A 137 -3.57 33.33 -4.95
C GLN A 137 -2.87 32.01 -4.61
N THR A 138 -2.28 31.39 -5.63
CA THR A 138 -1.18 30.45 -5.47
C THR A 138 0.10 31.23 -5.14
N ALA A 139 0.87 30.77 -4.16
CA ALA A 139 2.12 31.43 -3.77
C ALA A 139 3.25 30.43 -3.48
N THR A 140 4.05 30.14 -4.50
CA THR A 140 5.40 29.56 -4.34
C THR A 140 6.33 30.55 -3.65
N ILE A 141 7.14 30.12 -2.69
CA ILE A 141 8.17 30.97 -2.07
C ILE A 141 9.57 30.53 -2.53
N THR A 142 10.16 31.30 -3.44
CA THR A 142 11.62 31.29 -3.69
C THR A 142 12.31 32.27 -2.73
N GLY A 143 13.38 31.85 -2.07
CA GLY A 143 14.06 32.66 -1.04
C GLY A 143 14.86 33.86 -1.57
N ARG A 144 15.36 34.71 -0.65
CA ARG A 144 16.18 35.88 -0.96
C ARG A 144 17.38 36.03 -0.01
N LYS A 145 18.59 36.14 -0.59
CA LYS A 145 19.85 36.56 0.08
C LYS A 145 19.73 38.06 0.47
N ARG A 146 20.52 38.67 1.38
CA ARG A 146 21.90 38.49 1.91
C ARG A 146 21.91 39.08 3.35
N ALA A 147 22.91 38.92 4.22
CA ALA A 147 24.30 39.38 4.07
C ALA A 147 25.31 38.58 4.93
N ARG A 148 26.61 38.87 4.77
CA ARG A 148 27.74 38.14 5.38
C ARG A 148 28.24 38.79 6.67
N LYS A 149 28.74 37.98 7.60
CA LYS A 149 30.11 38.13 8.15
C LYS A 149 30.74 36.73 8.24
N ALA A 150 32.06 36.63 8.30
CA ALA A 150 32.79 35.37 8.25
C ALA A 150 33.78 35.25 9.43
N ALA A 151 34.08 34.00 9.77
CA ALA A 151 35.26 33.50 10.45
C ALA A 151 35.49 32.07 9.88
N ASP A 152 36.74 31.63 9.83
CA ASP A 152 37.13 30.27 9.45
C ASP A 152 37.31 29.41 10.73
N GLU A 153 38.14 28.37 10.69
CA GLU A 153 38.52 27.45 11.79
C GLU A 153 37.43 26.44 12.23
N GLU A 154 37.72 25.15 12.41
CA GLU A 154 38.75 24.29 11.77
C GLU A 154 38.24 22.83 11.78
N GLU A 155 39.07 21.84 11.44
CA GLU A 155 38.77 20.41 11.67
C GLU A 155 38.98 20.05 13.14
N ASP A 156 38.20 19.10 13.66
CA ASP A 156 38.67 18.16 14.70
C ASP A 156 37.80 16.89 14.68
N GLU A 157 38.46 15.74 14.68
CA GLU A 157 37.88 14.44 15.00
C GLU A 157 38.12 14.18 16.49
N GLU A 158 37.12 13.76 17.26
CA GLU A 158 37.41 13.13 18.56
C GLU A 158 36.37 12.03 18.88
N GLU A 159 36.91 10.84 19.15
CA GLU A 159 36.20 9.70 19.74
C GLU A 159 36.19 9.89 21.26
N GLU A 160 35.15 9.41 21.96
CA GLU A 160 35.27 9.14 23.40
C GLU A 160 34.37 7.96 23.79
N GLU A 161 35.00 6.86 24.21
CA GLU A 161 34.39 5.71 24.88
C GLU A 161 34.62 5.80 26.40
N GLU A 162 33.77 5.11 27.18
CA GLU A 162 34.06 4.67 28.57
C GLU A 162 34.26 5.77 29.66
N GLU A 163 34.14 5.49 30.97
CA GLU A 163 33.17 4.62 31.66
C GLU A 163 32.80 5.25 33.04
N GLU A 164 32.29 4.48 34.01
CA GLU A 164 31.93 4.99 35.34
C GLU A 164 33.12 5.06 36.32
N GLU A 165 33.25 6.14 37.11
CA GLU A 165 33.47 5.99 38.56
C GLU A 165 33.11 7.22 39.44
N LYS A 166 33.16 7.00 40.76
CA LYS A 166 32.82 7.91 41.89
C LYS A 166 33.57 7.42 43.15
N PRO A 167 33.62 8.17 44.27
CA PRO A 167 33.54 9.62 44.47
C PRO A 167 34.60 10.18 45.48
N ALA A 168 34.82 11.50 45.51
CA ALA A 168 35.60 12.15 46.59
C ALA A 168 34.97 13.47 47.11
N LYS A 169 35.39 13.92 48.30
CA LYS A 169 34.71 14.95 49.10
C LYS A 169 35.50 16.27 49.22
N GLY A 170 34.83 17.41 48.99
CA GLY A 170 34.54 18.31 50.12
C GLY A 170 35.02 19.79 50.12
N LYS A 171 34.06 20.67 50.47
CA LYS A 171 34.20 22.00 51.13
C LYS A 171 34.85 23.14 50.33
N GLY A 172 34.30 24.36 50.23
CA GLY A 172 32.97 24.88 50.60
C GLY A 172 32.97 26.29 51.24
N LYS A 173 31.78 26.94 51.30
CA LYS A 173 31.43 28.29 51.84
C LYS A 173 31.80 29.49 50.93
N GLY A 174 30.98 30.53 50.78
CA GLY A 174 29.55 30.73 51.14
C GLY A 174 29.16 32.16 51.59
N LYS A 175 27.83 32.42 51.73
CA LYS A 175 27.14 33.64 52.26
C LYS A 175 27.14 34.90 51.35
N ALA A 176 26.16 35.81 51.35
CA ALA A 176 24.74 35.89 51.83
C ALA A 176 24.08 37.17 51.18
N LYS A 177 23.05 37.95 51.63
CA LYS A 177 22.29 38.09 52.90
C LYS A 177 21.00 38.98 52.78
N ALA A 178 19.79 38.38 52.93
CA ALA A 178 18.51 39.05 53.30
C ALA A 178 17.88 40.05 52.29
N ALA A 179 16.62 40.52 52.40
CA ALA A 179 15.50 40.33 53.36
C ALA A 179 14.15 40.28 52.57
N ALA A 180 13.00 39.67 52.96
CA ALA A 180 12.29 39.46 54.24
C ALA A 180 11.62 40.75 54.80
N PRO A 181 10.34 40.74 55.29
CA PRO A 181 9.97 39.93 56.48
C PRO A 181 8.49 39.47 56.70
N LYS A 182 8.34 38.25 57.30
CA LYS A 182 7.46 37.86 58.46
C LYS A 182 5.92 37.99 58.34
N ALA A 183 5.06 37.34 59.16
CA ALA A 183 5.22 36.49 60.37
C ALA A 183 4.15 35.34 60.37
N LYS A 184 4.00 34.40 61.33
CA LYS A 184 4.41 34.30 62.76
C LYS A 184 4.30 32.81 63.23
N ALA A 185 5.23 32.34 64.10
CA ALA A 185 5.11 31.36 65.22
C ALA A 185 4.14 30.12 65.17
N LYS A 186 4.40 28.94 65.77
CA LYS A 186 5.47 28.44 66.69
C LYS A 186 5.44 26.88 66.72
N ALA A 187 6.53 26.24 67.18
CA ALA A 187 6.65 24.79 67.51
C ALA A 187 6.71 24.61 69.08
N PRO A 188 7.01 23.44 69.72
CA PRO A 188 7.49 22.13 69.19
C PRO A 188 7.08 20.80 69.95
N ALA A 189 7.64 19.67 69.47
CA ALA A 189 8.27 18.54 70.22
C ALA A 189 7.49 17.32 70.82
N ALA A 190 8.21 16.17 70.75
CA ALA A 190 8.39 15.11 71.77
C ALA A 190 7.53 13.82 71.80
N LYS A 191 8.13 12.77 72.40
CA LYS A 191 7.72 11.34 72.42
C LYS A 191 6.82 10.97 73.62
N LYS A 192 5.99 9.93 73.45
CA LYS A 192 5.67 8.88 74.45
C LYS A 192 5.96 7.51 73.76
N ARG A 193 6.62 6.50 74.35
CA ARG A 193 6.38 5.71 75.59
C ARG A 193 5.05 4.91 75.49
N LYS A 194 4.97 3.62 75.86
CA LYS A 194 5.71 2.90 76.93
C LYS A 194 5.58 1.36 76.86
N GLY A 195 6.65 0.60 77.16
CA GLY A 195 6.63 -0.85 77.50
C GLY A 195 6.77 -1.82 76.30
N LYS A 196 7.31 -3.05 76.44
CA LYS A 196 7.91 -3.75 77.61
C LYS A 196 9.03 -4.73 77.13
N LYS A 197 9.89 -5.19 78.06
CA LYS A 197 11.06 -6.12 77.95
C LYS A 197 10.92 -7.30 76.95
N LYS A 198 11.99 -7.77 76.27
CA LYS A 198 13.21 -8.55 76.75
C LYS A 198 12.79 -9.98 77.17
N ASP A 199 13.47 -11.08 76.87
CA ASP A 199 14.92 -11.36 76.64
C ASP A 199 15.16 -12.27 75.37
N GLU A 200 16.33 -12.32 74.69
CA GLU A 200 17.52 -13.23 74.80
C GLU A 200 17.19 -14.74 74.59
N GLU A 201 17.95 -15.60 73.87
CA GLU A 201 19.17 -15.42 73.03
C GLU A 201 19.28 -16.50 71.89
N GLU A 202 20.48 -16.98 71.52
CA GLU A 202 20.82 -17.85 70.35
C GLU A 202 20.63 -19.37 70.58
N GLU A 203 20.54 -20.18 69.50
CA GLU A 203 21.20 -21.52 69.34
C GLU A 203 21.01 -22.08 67.90
N GLU A 204 21.85 -23.03 67.47
CA GLU A 204 21.92 -23.67 66.13
C GLU A 204 21.89 -25.23 66.25
N GLU A 205 21.48 -25.93 65.17
CA GLU A 205 21.54 -27.41 64.98
C GLU A 205 20.66 -28.23 65.97
N GLU A 206 20.16 -29.46 65.71
CA GLU A 206 20.62 -30.59 64.88
C GLU A 206 19.51 -31.18 63.96
N GLU A 207 19.85 -32.27 63.25
CA GLU A 207 19.00 -33.07 62.34
C GLU A 207 18.20 -34.17 63.10
N ASP A 208 17.11 -34.66 62.52
CA ASP A 208 16.64 -36.05 62.71
C ASP A 208 15.75 -36.48 61.52
N GLU A 209 15.82 -37.76 61.11
CA GLU A 209 15.13 -38.31 59.93
C GLU A 209 13.84 -39.06 60.28
N GLU A 210 12.72 -38.77 59.60
CA GLU A 210 11.62 -39.74 59.41
C GLU A 210 11.20 -39.75 57.93
N MET A 211 11.23 -40.94 57.31
CA MET A 211 10.69 -41.19 55.96
C MET A 211 9.38 -42.00 56.08
N GLU A 212 8.31 -41.52 55.46
CA GLU A 212 7.22 -42.36 54.93
C GLU A 212 6.83 -41.84 53.53
N ASP A 213 6.38 -42.74 52.64
CA ASP A 213 6.25 -42.48 51.20
C ASP A 213 4.96 -41.72 50.81
N GLU A 214 5.07 -40.71 49.94
CA GLU A 214 3.97 -40.23 49.08
C GLU A 214 4.44 -40.18 47.61
N GLU A 215 3.51 -40.40 46.67
CA GLU A 215 3.80 -40.75 45.26
C GLU A 215 4.07 -39.53 44.35
N ASP A 216 4.84 -39.72 43.26
CA ASP A 216 5.09 -38.72 42.22
C ASP A 216 3.79 -38.32 41.48
N GLU A 217 3.18 -37.18 41.83
CA GLU A 217 2.27 -36.45 40.93
C GLU A 217 3.05 -35.33 40.20
N GLU A 218 3.34 -35.53 38.91
CA GLU A 218 3.88 -34.48 38.04
C GLU A 218 2.89 -33.29 37.95
N GLU A 219 3.27 -32.10 38.44
CA GLU A 219 2.47 -30.89 38.20
C GLU A 219 2.34 -30.64 36.68
N PRO A 220 1.12 -30.58 36.12
CA PRO A 220 0.95 -30.43 34.69
C PRO A 220 1.40 -29.05 34.21
N GLU A 221 2.16 -29.02 33.10
CA GLU A 221 2.72 -27.79 32.52
C GLU A 221 1.67 -26.67 32.32
N PRO A 222 2.06 -25.39 32.44
CA PRO A 222 1.15 -24.26 32.36
C PRO A 222 0.41 -24.23 31.01
N ILE A 223 -0.92 -24.39 31.08
CA ILE A 223 -1.81 -24.43 29.91
C ILE A 223 -1.62 -23.17 29.07
N ALA A 224 -1.04 -23.35 27.87
CA ALA A 224 -0.79 -22.28 26.92
C ALA A 224 -2.08 -21.52 26.57
N SER A 225 -2.00 -20.20 26.41
CA SER A 225 -3.16 -19.38 26.14
C SER A 225 -3.75 -19.67 24.75
N ALA A 226 -5.05 -19.40 24.58
CA ALA A 226 -5.74 -19.62 23.31
C ALA A 226 -5.12 -18.84 22.13
N GLU A 227 -4.45 -17.71 22.39
CA GLU A 227 -3.73 -16.94 21.37
C GLU A 227 -2.43 -17.63 20.93
N GLU A 228 -1.69 -18.22 21.87
CA GLU A 228 -0.46 -18.99 21.61
C GLU A 228 -0.76 -20.29 20.88
N VAL A 229 -1.78 -21.05 21.31
CA VAL A 229 -2.23 -22.27 20.60
C VAL A 229 -2.64 -21.93 19.17
N ALA A 230 -3.37 -20.83 18.98
CA ALA A 230 -3.72 -20.35 17.64
C ALA A 230 -2.51 -19.85 16.82
N GLU A 231 -1.43 -19.37 17.45
CA GLU A 231 -0.18 -18.98 16.76
C GLU A 231 0.58 -20.23 16.27
N ARG A 232 0.69 -21.28 17.10
CA ARG A 232 1.33 -22.55 16.73
C ARG A 232 0.70 -23.17 15.49
N GLU A 233 -0.64 -23.24 15.44
CA GLU A 233 -1.36 -23.73 14.24
C GLU A 233 -1.16 -22.84 13.00
N ARG A 234 -0.92 -21.53 13.14
CA ARG A 234 -0.60 -20.64 11.99
C ARG A 234 0.80 -20.85 11.44
N GLN A 235 1.79 -21.24 12.26
CA GLN A 235 3.18 -21.30 11.83
C GLN A 235 3.59 -22.64 11.20
N LYS A 236 2.75 -23.67 11.21
CA LYS A 236 3.08 -25.02 10.74
C LYS A 236 3.39 -25.08 9.23
N GLY A 237 4.57 -25.59 8.88
CA GLY A 237 4.87 -26.14 7.54
C GLY A 237 5.81 -25.35 6.63
N TYR A 238 6.13 -24.08 6.92
CA TYR A 238 7.09 -23.29 6.13
C TYR A 238 8.24 -22.73 6.96
N LYS A 239 9.47 -22.80 6.44
CA LYS A 239 10.68 -22.37 7.15
C LYS A 239 10.97 -20.89 6.98
N ALA A 240 11.06 -20.15 8.08
CA ALA A 240 11.47 -18.75 8.07
C ALA A 240 12.86 -18.61 7.40
N PRO A 241 13.03 -17.74 6.38
CA PRO A 241 14.31 -17.59 5.71
C PRO A 241 15.26 -16.73 6.55
N VAL A 242 16.54 -17.11 6.48
CA VAL A 242 17.64 -16.30 7.01
C VAL A 242 17.71 -14.98 6.26
N ASP A 243 17.85 -13.87 6.99
CA ASP A 243 18.01 -12.51 6.44
C ASP A 243 19.12 -12.45 5.37
N ASP A 244 18.81 -11.91 4.17
CA ASP A 244 19.69 -11.95 2.99
C ASP A 244 21.07 -11.29 3.20
N ILE A 245 21.17 -10.39 4.18
CA ILE A 245 22.41 -9.69 4.55
C ILE A 245 23.30 -10.54 5.48
N CYS A 246 22.75 -11.61 6.09
CA CYS A 246 23.54 -12.55 6.89
C CYS A 246 24.52 -13.33 6.00
N PRO A 247 25.84 -13.34 6.31
CA PRO A 247 26.83 -14.10 5.55
C PRO A 247 26.53 -15.61 5.43
N LEU A 248 25.79 -16.17 6.40
CA LEU A 248 25.44 -17.58 6.45
C LEU A 248 24.16 -17.95 5.67
N SER A 249 23.41 -16.97 5.16
CA SER A 249 22.19 -17.19 4.35
C SER A 249 22.40 -18.16 3.17
N ARG A 250 23.58 -18.09 2.54
CA ARG A 250 23.97 -18.95 1.40
C ARG A 250 24.75 -20.21 1.81
N ALA A 251 25.05 -20.37 3.10
CA ALA A 251 25.82 -21.50 3.64
C ALA A 251 24.93 -22.68 4.08
N GLY A 252 23.64 -22.67 3.74
CA GLY A 252 22.69 -23.72 4.09
C GLY A 252 22.15 -23.64 5.52
N PHE A 253 22.38 -22.53 6.23
CA PHE A 253 21.74 -22.26 7.52
C PHE A 253 20.24 -21.99 7.33
N GLN A 254 19.46 -22.36 8.34
CA GLN A 254 18.02 -22.15 8.41
C GLN A 254 17.71 -21.43 9.73
N VAL A 255 16.58 -20.71 9.81
CA VAL A 255 16.09 -20.20 11.10
C VAL A 255 15.68 -21.39 11.97
N TYR A 256 16.02 -21.33 13.26
CA TYR A 256 15.66 -22.36 14.23
C TYR A 256 14.17 -22.31 14.57
N GLU A 257 13.64 -23.49 14.86
CA GLU A 257 12.23 -23.83 15.04
C GLU A 257 12.22 -24.86 16.17
N ASP A 258 11.44 -24.61 17.22
CA ASP A 258 11.36 -25.49 18.39
C ASP A 258 10.28 -26.58 18.24
N ASP A 259 10.17 -27.45 19.24
CA ASP A 259 9.20 -28.55 19.27
C ASP A 259 7.72 -28.08 19.35
N ASN A 260 7.48 -26.77 19.43
CA ASN A 260 6.16 -26.12 19.39
C ASN A 260 5.88 -25.41 18.04
N ASP A 261 6.67 -25.68 17.00
CA ASP A 261 6.66 -25.00 15.68
C ASP A 261 7.00 -23.49 15.75
N VAL A 262 7.51 -22.96 16.87
CA VAL A 262 7.79 -21.52 17.03
C VAL A 262 9.12 -21.16 16.38
N LYS A 263 9.08 -20.28 15.37
CA LYS A 263 10.27 -19.85 14.62
C LYS A 263 10.97 -18.69 15.32
N PHE A 264 12.27 -18.84 15.58
CA PHE A 264 13.10 -17.84 16.25
C PHE A 264 13.54 -16.71 15.28
N ASP A 265 12.58 -16.00 14.68
CA ASP A 265 12.72 -14.79 13.86
C ASP A 265 12.01 -13.59 14.52
N ALA A 266 12.72 -12.85 15.38
CA ALA A 266 12.21 -11.64 16.00
C ALA A 266 12.45 -10.41 15.10
N SER A 267 11.40 -9.95 14.44
CA SER A 267 11.43 -8.71 13.66
C SER A 267 10.82 -7.55 14.44
N LEU A 268 11.64 -6.56 14.79
CA LEU A 268 11.27 -5.50 15.72
C LEU A 268 11.27 -4.10 15.09
N ASN A 269 10.38 -3.24 15.59
CA ASN A 269 10.17 -1.87 15.12
C ASN A 269 10.03 -0.88 16.29
N GLN A 270 10.53 0.35 16.13
CA GLN A 270 10.36 1.41 17.12
C GLN A 270 10.32 2.79 16.44
N THR A 271 9.21 3.51 16.61
CA THR A 271 9.10 4.92 16.27
C THR A 271 9.00 5.81 17.52
N ASN A 272 9.77 6.90 17.53
CA ASN A 272 9.69 8.00 18.48
C ASN A 272 9.95 9.32 17.71
N ILE A 273 8.85 10.03 17.42
CA ILE A 273 8.78 11.27 16.65
C ILE A 273 9.64 12.36 17.27
N GLY A 274 9.52 12.59 18.58
CA GLY A 274 10.25 13.60 19.34
C GLY A 274 11.76 13.59 19.09
N ASN A 275 12.35 12.39 19.02
CA ASN A 275 13.77 12.18 18.76
C ASN A 275 14.13 11.91 17.28
N ASN A 276 13.17 11.98 16.33
CA ASN A 276 13.33 11.49 14.95
C ASN A 276 13.89 10.06 14.86
N ASN A 277 13.56 9.22 15.84
CA ASN A 277 13.91 7.81 15.83
C ASN A 277 12.81 7.05 15.07
N ASN A 278 13.18 6.42 13.97
CA ASN A 278 12.38 5.38 13.34
C ASN A 278 13.36 4.24 13.04
N LYS A 279 13.30 3.18 13.85
CA LYS A 279 14.37 2.18 13.97
C LYS A 279 13.86 0.75 13.78
N PHE A 280 14.77 -0.14 13.38
CA PHE A 280 14.51 -1.57 13.26
C PHE A 280 15.55 -2.39 14.00
N TYR A 281 15.15 -3.59 14.43
CA TYR A 281 16.05 -4.60 14.97
C TYR A 281 15.54 -5.98 14.53
N ILE A 282 16.27 -6.65 13.65
CA ILE A 282 16.07 -8.05 13.29
C ILE A 282 16.98 -8.89 14.18
N LEU A 283 16.45 -9.98 14.71
CA LEU A 283 17.14 -10.94 15.57
C LEU A 283 16.69 -12.34 15.14
N GLN A 284 17.62 -13.19 14.73
CA GLN A 284 17.36 -14.56 14.27
C GLN A 284 18.28 -15.56 14.98
N LEU A 285 17.73 -16.67 15.47
CA LEU A 285 18.53 -17.85 15.82
C LEU A 285 18.61 -18.72 14.57
N ILE A 286 19.82 -19.02 14.10
CA ILE A 286 20.05 -19.81 12.89
C ILE A 286 20.94 -21.02 13.17
N HIS A 287 20.68 -22.13 12.48
CA HIS A 287 21.37 -23.41 12.70
C HIS A 287 21.70 -24.15 11.41
N ASN A 288 22.74 -24.98 11.46
CA ASN A 288 23.15 -25.90 10.39
C ASN A 288 23.94 -27.08 10.97
N LYS A 289 23.44 -28.31 10.84
CA LYS A 289 24.14 -29.56 11.21
C LYS A 289 24.84 -29.53 12.59
N GLY A 290 24.16 -29.00 13.60
CA GLY A 290 24.67 -28.90 14.99
C GLY A 290 25.50 -27.65 15.30
N SER A 291 25.78 -26.78 14.32
CA SER A 291 26.31 -25.43 14.58
C SER A 291 25.19 -24.43 14.75
N PHE A 292 25.23 -23.63 15.82
CA PHE A 292 24.23 -22.59 16.12
C PHE A 292 24.87 -21.19 16.13
N ALA A 293 24.10 -20.19 15.68
CA ALA A 293 24.49 -18.79 15.68
C ALA A 293 23.28 -17.89 15.90
N VAL A 294 23.52 -16.71 16.48
CA VAL A 294 22.52 -15.64 16.63
C VAL A 294 22.92 -14.49 15.72
N TRP A 295 22.05 -14.18 14.75
CA TRP A 295 22.18 -13.05 13.84
C TRP A 295 21.39 -11.85 14.33
N THR A 296 21.96 -10.66 14.21
CA THR A 296 21.28 -9.40 14.53
C THR A 296 21.59 -8.33 13.49
N ARG A 297 20.57 -7.57 13.05
CA ARG A 297 20.72 -6.43 12.12
C ARG A 297 19.81 -5.27 12.54
N TRP A 298 20.33 -4.06 12.61
CA TRP A 298 19.60 -2.90 13.14
C TRP A 298 19.99 -1.59 12.45
N GLY A 299 19.08 -0.63 12.43
CA GLY A 299 19.34 0.66 11.78
C GLY A 299 18.12 1.55 11.73
N ARG A 300 18.20 2.59 10.89
CA ARG A 300 17.03 3.41 10.53
C ARG A 300 16.14 2.64 9.56
N VAL A 301 14.83 2.75 9.72
CA VAL A 301 13.88 2.28 8.72
C VAL A 301 14.14 3.00 7.40
N GLY A 302 14.14 2.24 6.30
CA GLY A 302 14.59 2.71 4.98
C GLY A 302 16.02 2.31 4.60
N GLU A 303 16.89 1.99 5.55
CA GLU A 303 18.33 1.80 5.32
C GLU A 303 18.80 0.36 5.65
N GLY A 304 19.95 -0.05 5.13
CA GLY A 304 20.47 -1.43 5.29
C GLY A 304 20.83 -1.82 6.73
N GLY A 305 21.29 -0.84 7.52
CA GLY A 305 21.66 -1.01 8.93
C GLY A 305 23.06 -1.58 9.20
N GLN A 306 23.46 -1.52 10.47
CA GLN A 306 24.57 -2.27 11.04
C GLN A 306 24.13 -3.71 11.36
N ASN A 307 25.07 -4.64 11.49
CA ASN A 307 24.77 -6.02 11.86
C ASN A 307 25.87 -6.63 12.76
N LYS A 308 25.53 -7.74 13.42
CA LYS A 308 26.45 -8.58 14.18
C LYS A 308 25.98 -10.04 14.11
N LEU A 309 26.88 -10.90 13.66
CA LEU A 309 26.73 -12.36 13.71
C LEU A 309 27.49 -12.88 14.95
N MET A 310 26.85 -13.69 15.77
CA MET A 310 27.41 -14.25 17.00
C MET A 310 27.39 -15.77 16.86
N GLN A 311 28.57 -16.41 16.84
CA GLN A 311 28.77 -17.82 16.49
C GLN A 311 29.50 -18.56 17.62
N GLY A 312 29.52 -19.89 17.55
CA GLY A 312 30.24 -20.74 18.51
C GLY A 312 29.41 -21.12 19.73
N TYR A 313 28.08 -21.03 19.62
CA TYR A 313 27.15 -21.53 20.62
C TYR A 313 26.74 -22.98 20.34
N ASP A 314 26.42 -23.69 21.40
CA ASP A 314 25.46 -24.79 21.39
C ASP A 314 24.01 -24.27 21.27
N LEU A 315 23.03 -25.17 21.26
CA LEU A 315 21.62 -24.80 21.18
C LEU A 315 21.20 -23.93 22.38
N ASP A 316 21.54 -24.39 23.59
CA ASP A 316 21.27 -23.72 24.86
C ASP A 316 21.81 -22.28 24.91
N GLY A 317 23.09 -22.09 24.56
CA GLY A 317 23.73 -20.78 24.52
C GLY A 317 23.11 -19.86 23.48
N ALA A 318 22.73 -20.40 22.32
CA ALA A 318 22.05 -19.63 21.27
C ALA A 318 20.65 -19.19 21.70
N ILE A 319 19.85 -20.07 22.31
CA ILE A 319 18.52 -19.73 22.87
C ILE A 319 18.67 -18.69 24.00
N LYS A 320 19.62 -18.89 24.92
CA LYS A 320 19.85 -17.97 26.05
C LYS A 320 20.27 -16.58 25.57
N GLU A 321 21.16 -16.46 24.59
CA GLU A 321 21.56 -15.16 24.03
C GLU A 321 20.48 -14.53 23.15
N PHE A 322 19.69 -15.32 22.40
CA PHE A 322 18.50 -14.82 21.67
C PHE A 322 17.45 -14.26 22.62
N ASN A 323 17.03 -15.02 23.64
CA ASN A 323 16.00 -14.62 24.61
C ASN A 323 16.44 -13.38 25.41
N LYS A 324 17.72 -13.32 25.78
CA LYS A 324 18.34 -12.13 26.39
C LYS A 324 18.28 -10.91 25.45
N LYS A 325 18.73 -11.05 24.19
CA LYS A 325 18.68 -9.98 23.19
C LYS A 325 17.25 -9.49 22.92
N PHE A 326 16.27 -10.41 22.87
CA PHE A 326 14.86 -10.05 22.73
C PHE A 326 14.40 -9.23 23.94
N LYS A 327 14.59 -9.75 25.16
CA LYS A 327 14.22 -9.11 26.43
C LYS A 327 14.86 -7.73 26.62
N ASP A 328 16.12 -7.56 26.22
CA ASP A 328 16.80 -6.27 26.24
C ASP A 328 16.07 -5.21 25.39
N LYS A 329 15.60 -5.58 24.19
CA LYS A 329 14.97 -4.65 23.23
C LYS A 329 13.48 -4.45 23.45
N THR A 330 12.73 -5.49 23.84
CA THR A 330 11.26 -5.44 24.02
C THR A 330 10.83 -5.22 25.47
N GLY A 331 11.62 -5.68 26.44
CA GLY A 331 11.25 -5.70 27.85
C GLY A 331 10.26 -6.81 28.25
N VAL A 332 10.11 -7.87 27.44
CA VAL A 332 9.32 -9.08 27.74
C VAL A 332 10.12 -10.35 27.41
N LEU A 333 9.66 -11.51 27.87
CA LEU A 333 10.22 -12.82 27.47
C LEU A 333 9.82 -13.17 26.02
N TRP A 334 10.49 -14.15 25.42
CA TRP A 334 10.20 -14.61 24.05
C TRP A 334 8.88 -15.38 23.94
N ASP A 335 8.51 -16.04 25.03
CA ASP A 335 7.23 -16.73 25.18
C ASP A 335 6.10 -15.69 25.18
N ASP A 336 6.27 -14.64 25.99
CA ASP A 336 5.48 -13.40 26.00
C ASP A 336 5.63 -12.51 24.74
N ARG A 337 6.20 -12.97 23.62
CA ARG A 337 6.54 -12.09 22.45
C ARG A 337 5.37 -11.26 21.92
N LEU A 338 4.13 -11.77 21.95
CA LEU A 338 2.95 -11.02 21.49
C LEU A 338 2.66 -9.79 22.38
N LYS A 339 3.14 -9.80 23.62
CA LYS A 339 3.05 -8.70 24.61
C LYS A 339 4.24 -7.73 24.52
N ALA A 340 5.09 -7.84 23.48
CA ALA A 340 6.17 -6.91 23.18
C ALA A 340 5.63 -5.59 22.60
N ASP A 341 5.02 -4.79 23.47
CA ASP A 341 4.16 -3.65 23.15
C ASP A 341 4.64 -2.32 23.80
N LYS A 342 5.55 -2.43 24.77
CA LYS A 342 5.79 -1.42 25.83
C LYS A 342 6.30 -0.06 25.31
N PRO A 343 5.85 1.07 25.91
CA PRO A 343 6.35 2.41 25.59
C PRO A 343 7.88 2.54 25.68
N ASN A 344 8.49 3.23 24.71
CA ASN A 344 9.94 3.42 24.57
C ASN A 344 10.79 2.13 24.44
N LYS A 345 10.17 0.95 24.33
CA LYS A 345 10.81 -0.30 23.90
C LYS A 345 10.49 -0.60 22.43
N TYR A 346 11.07 -1.66 21.90
CA TYR A 346 10.76 -2.15 20.56
C TYR A 346 9.45 -2.96 20.57
N THR A 347 8.64 -2.77 19.53
CA THR A 347 7.45 -3.57 19.23
C THR A 347 7.84 -4.80 18.40
N TYR A 348 7.32 -5.98 18.74
CA TYR A 348 7.43 -7.16 17.88
C TYR A 348 6.43 -7.10 16.72
N LEU A 349 6.90 -7.43 15.52
CA LEU A 349 6.07 -7.62 14.33
C LEU A 349 5.95 -9.12 14.06
N GLU A 350 4.83 -9.71 14.48
CA GLU A 350 4.44 -11.06 14.06
C GLU A 350 4.41 -11.11 12.52
N LYS A 351 5.21 -12.00 11.93
CA LYS A 351 5.15 -12.33 10.51
C LYS A 351 4.35 -13.61 10.34
N ASP A 352 3.40 -13.59 9.42
CA ASP A 352 2.74 -14.82 9.01
C ASP A 352 3.76 -15.73 8.29
N TYR A 353 3.80 -16.98 8.74
CA TYR A 353 4.65 -18.05 8.21
C TYR A 353 3.82 -19.26 7.78
N ALA A 354 2.49 -19.12 7.67
CA ALA A 354 1.64 -20.15 7.09
C ALA A 354 2.03 -20.43 5.62
N PRO A 355 2.20 -21.69 5.21
CA PRO A 355 2.24 -22.06 3.80
C PRO A 355 0.85 -21.85 3.16
N PRO A 356 0.78 -21.75 1.82
CA PRO A 356 -0.46 -22.07 1.10
C PRO A 356 -0.98 -23.45 1.53
N GLU A 357 -2.30 -23.58 1.67
CA GLU A 357 -2.95 -24.81 2.16
C GLU A 357 -2.63 -26.06 1.28
N ASP A 358 -2.22 -25.84 0.02
CA ASP A 358 -1.84 -26.86 -0.96
C ASP A 358 -0.32 -27.19 -1.03
N GLU A 359 0.58 -26.50 -0.30
CA GLU A 359 2.04 -26.69 -0.47
C GLU A 359 2.59 -28.04 0.05
N VAL A 360 1.77 -28.84 0.74
CA VAL A 360 2.19 -30.10 1.37
C VAL A 360 2.39 -31.21 0.33
N LYS A 361 3.60 -31.23 -0.25
CA LYS A 361 4.20 -32.26 -1.15
C LYS A 361 3.81 -32.18 -2.64
N LYS A 362 4.45 -31.28 -3.38
CA LYS A 362 4.75 -31.50 -4.82
C LYS A 362 6.27 -31.41 -5.08
N PRO A 363 6.86 -32.33 -5.88
CA PRO A 363 8.29 -32.29 -6.20
C PRO A 363 8.59 -31.21 -7.26
N LYS A 364 9.79 -30.61 -7.18
CA LYS A 364 10.30 -29.73 -8.24
C LYS A 364 10.55 -30.54 -9.53
N LYS A 365 9.59 -30.49 -10.46
CA LYS A 365 9.85 -30.82 -11.87
C LYS A 365 10.64 -29.68 -12.52
N GLU A 366 11.50 -30.01 -13.47
CA GLU A 366 12.18 -29.01 -14.30
C GLU A 366 11.17 -28.32 -15.22
N ASP A 367 11.36 -27.02 -15.45
CA ASP A 367 10.45 -26.22 -16.27
C ASP A 367 10.57 -26.63 -17.75
N SER A 368 9.48 -27.15 -18.32
CA SER A 368 9.46 -27.75 -19.67
C SER A 368 9.68 -26.75 -20.81
N GLY A 369 9.73 -25.44 -20.52
CA GLY A 369 9.87 -24.37 -21.52
C GLY A 369 8.65 -24.20 -22.44
N GLU A 370 7.56 -24.91 -22.15
CA GLU A 370 6.33 -24.90 -22.94
C GLU A 370 5.47 -23.67 -22.58
N VAL A 371 5.32 -22.75 -23.51
CA VAL A 371 4.57 -21.51 -23.31
C VAL A 371 3.07 -21.80 -23.47
N ILE A 372 2.37 -21.84 -22.34
CA ILE A 372 0.93 -22.07 -22.27
C ILE A 372 0.21 -20.73 -22.50
N GLU A 373 -0.61 -20.64 -23.53
CA GLU A 373 -1.40 -19.43 -23.82
C GLU A 373 -2.63 -19.32 -22.89
N SER A 374 -2.98 -18.09 -22.51
CA SER A 374 -4.17 -17.79 -21.71
C SER A 374 -5.46 -18.04 -22.51
N LYS A 375 -6.43 -18.71 -21.90
CA LYS A 375 -7.78 -18.93 -22.44
C LYS A 375 -8.72 -17.75 -22.20
N LEU A 376 -8.29 -16.72 -21.45
CA LEU A 376 -9.10 -15.55 -21.12
C LEU A 376 -9.21 -14.58 -22.32
N PRO A 377 -10.31 -13.83 -22.48
CA PRO A 377 -10.38 -12.71 -23.42
C PRO A 377 -9.24 -11.70 -23.20
N PHE A 378 -8.68 -11.14 -24.28
CA PHE A 378 -7.56 -10.20 -24.20
C PHE A 378 -7.85 -8.98 -23.31
N GLN A 379 -9.08 -8.46 -23.36
CA GLN A 379 -9.56 -7.40 -22.48
C GLN A 379 -9.46 -7.80 -21.00
N THR A 380 -9.84 -9.04 -20.67
CA THR A 380 -9.75 -9.60 -19.31
C THR A 380 -8.29 -9.80 -18.91
N GLN A 381 -7.43 -10.31 -19.79
CA GLN A 381 -5.98 -10.43 -19.54
C GLN A 381 -5.35 -9.07 -19.19
N ILE A 382 -5.76 -7.98 -19.83
CA ILE A 382 -5.28 -6.62 -19.47
C ILE A 382 -5.64 -6.25 -18.02
N VAL A 383 -6.88 -6.51 -17.60
CA VAL A 383 -7.31 -6.26 -16.21
C VAL A 383 -6.54 -7.13 -15.22
N MET A 384 -6.35 -8.41 -15.53
CA MET A 384 -5.57 -9.33 -14.69
C MET A 384 -4.11 -8.86 -14.52
N ASN A 385 -3.47 -8.42 -15.61
CA ASN A 385 -2.11 -7.86 -15.60
C ASN A 385 -2.00 -6.49 -14.90
N LEU A 386 -3.12 -5.79 -14.67
CA LEU A 386 -3.16 -4.57 -13.83
C LEU A 386 -3.27 -4.93 -12.33
N ILE A 387 -4.22 -5.79 -11.96
CA ILE A 387 -4.54 -6.05 -10.54
C ILE A 387 -3.53 -6.96 -9.84
N PHE A 388 -2.85 -7.86 -10.57
CA PHE A 388 -1.78 -8.73 -10.05
C PHE A 388 -0.37 -8.23 -10.41
N ASN A 389 -0.22 -6.93 -10.62
CA ASN A 389 1.06 -6.33 -10.95
C ASN A 389 1.91 -6.05 -9.70
N LYS A 390 3.02 -6.80 -9.52
CA LYS A 390 3.92 -6.66 -8.38
C LYS A 390 4.59 -5.27 -8.30
N ASP A 391 4.91 -4.66 -9.45
CA ASP A 391 5.54 -3.33 -9.49
C ASP A 391 4.55 -2.22 -9.10
N PHE A 392 3.27 -2.33 -9.47
CA PHE A 392 2.23 -1.39 -9.02
C PHE A 392 1.87 -1.58 -7.54
N MET A 393 1.90 -2.82 -7.01
CA MET A 393 1.79 -3.04 -5.56
C MET A 393 2.96 -2.40 -4.80
N GLN A 394 4.18 -2.51 -5.32
CA GLN A 394 5.34 -1.84 -4.74
C GLN A 394 5.23 -0.30 -4.81
N GLN A 395 4.70 0.26 -5.91
CA GLN A 395 4.42 1.69 -6.03
C GLN A 395 3.31 2.18 -5.09
N SER A 396 2.22 1.41 -4.92
CA SER A 396 1.19 1.64 -3.89
C SER A 396 1.81 1.70 -2.49
N MET A 397 2.62 0.71 -2.12
CA MET A 397 3.27 0.70 -0.80
C MET A 397 4.24 1.88 -0.61
N ALA A 398 5.00 2.25 -1.64
CA ALA A 398 5.96 3.35 -1.56
C ALA A 398 5.28 4.73 -1.45
N GLU A 399 4.20 4.98 -2.20
CA GLU A 399 3.43 6.23 -2.11
C GLU A 399 2.68 6.36 -0.78
N LEU A 400 2.22 5.23 -0.21
CA LEU A 400 1.68 5.14 1.14
C LEU A 400 2.78 5.09 2.25
N ASN A 401 4.06 5.25 1.90
CA ASN A 401 5.22 5.26 2.81
C ASN A 401 5.41 3.97 3.65
N TYR A 402 4.96 2.80 3.19
CA TYR A 402 5.01 1.53 3.91
C TYR A 402 6.33 0.75 3.68
N ASP A 403 7.00 0.29 4.74
CA ASP A 403 8.26 -0.46 4.62
C ASP A 403 8.06 -1.98 4.43
N SER A 404 7.72 -2.36 3.20
CA SER A 404 7.52 -3.74 2.77
C SER A 404 8.73 -4.68 2.94
N ARG A 405 9.95 -4.16 3.18
CA ARG A 405 11.13 -5.00 3.49
C ARG A 405 11.08 -5.60 4.89
N LYS A 406 10.45 -4.90 5.85
CA LYS A 406 10.26 -5.39 7.21
C LYS A 406 9.14 -6.42 7.29
N LEU A 407 8.01 -6.06 6.68
CA LEU A 407 6.77 -6.80 6.73
C LEU A 407 6.22 -6.91 5.29
N PRO A 408 6.66 -7.92 4.52
CA PRO A 408 6.10 -8.19 3.21
C PRO A 408 4.59 -8.47 3.29
N LEU A 409 3.83 -8.09 2.27
CA LEU A 409 2.37 -8.21 2.26
C LEU A 409 1.89 -9.64 2.52
N GLY A 410 2.48 -10.63 1.85
CA GLY A 410 2.20 -12.05 2.11
C GLY A 410 2.96 -12.64 3.31
N ARG A 411 3.31 -11.80 4.29
CA ARG A 411 3.54 -12.17 5.71
C ARG A 411 2.81 -11.21 6.67
N LEU A 412 1.91 -10.37 6.19
CA LEU A 412 1.15 -9.42 7.00
C LEU A 412 -0.02 -10.14 7.68
N ASN A 413 0.09 -10.45 8.96
CA ASN A 413 -1.01 -11.06 9.71
C ASN A 413 -2.20 -10.07 9.82
N LYS A 414 -3.42 -10.61 9.73
CA LYS A 414 -4.68 -9.95 10.12
C LYS A 414 -4.58 -9.32 11.52
N ASN A 415 -3.88 -9.96 12.46
CA ASN A 415 -3.62 -9.41 13.80
C ASN A 415 -2.94 -8.03 13.74
N THR A 416 -1.92 -7.87 12.90
CA THR A 416 -1.20 -6.59 12.73
C THR A 416 -2.08 -5.50 12.11
N ILE A 417 -2.93 -5.88 11.15
CA ILE A 417 -3.94 -4.99 10.55
C ILE A 417 -4.95 -4.52 11.60
N SER A 418 -5.50 -5.43 12.40
CA SER A 418 -6.43 -5.12 13.50
C SER A 418 -5.77 -4.28 14.61
N ALA A 419 -4.52 -4.54 14.97
CA ALA A 419 -3.75 -3.73 15.91
C ALA A 419 -3.51 -2.30 15.38
N GLY A 420 -3.22 -2.17 14.08
CA GLY A 420 -3.13 -0.88 13.39
C GLY A 420 -4.44 -0.10 13.46
N TYR A 421 -5.58 -0.75 13.16
CA TYR A 421 -6.91 -0.15 13.28
C TYR A 421 -7.25 0.30 14.71
N ASN A 422 -7.03 -0.57 15.71
CA ASN A 422 -7.25 -0.22 17.12
C ASN A 422 -6.41 0.99 17.56
N GLN A 423 -5.15 1.09 17.10
CA GLN A 423 -4.31 2.23 17.43
C GLN A 423 -4.76 3.52 16.72
N LEU A 424 -5.22 3.45 15.47
CA LEU A 424 -5.86 4.57 14.77
C LEU A 424 -7.18 5.00 15.45
N LYS A 425 -7.92 4.06 16.05
CA LYS A 425 -9.11 4.34 16.85
C LYS A 425 -8.77 5.10 18.14
N SER A 426 -7.73 4.72 18.87
CA SER A 426 -7.27 5.51 20.03
C SER A 426 -6.82 6.92 19.63
N ILE A 427 -6.21 7.10 18.45
CA ILE A 427 -5.90 8.43 17.90
C ILE A 427 -7.19 9.21 17.60
N SER A 428 -8.19 8.58 16.96
CA SER A 428 -9.52 9.18 16.70
C SER A 428 -10.22 9.63 17.98
N GLU A 429 -10.13 8.84 19.05
CA GLU A 429 -10.72 9.14 20.36
C GLU A 429 -10.00 10.34 21.01
N ALA A 430 -8.67 10.37 20.98
CA ALA A 430 -7.86 11.49 21.47
C ALA A 430 -8.08 12.80 20.66
N LEU A 431 -8.23 12.72 19.34
CA LEU A 431 -8.61 13.87 18.50
C LEU A 431 -9.99 14.41 18.88
N THR A 432 -10.95 13.52 19.14
CA THR A 432 -12.32 13.88 19.56
C THR A 432 -12.31 14.55 20.94
N ALA A 433 -11.51 14.03 21.88
CA ALA A 433 -11.30 14.60 23.21
C ALA A 433 -10.52 15.93 23.19
N ARG A 434 -9.92 16.30 22.05
CA ARG A 434 -8.98 17.43 21.89
C ARG A 434 -7.75 17.29 22.81
N SER A 435 -7.24 16.06 22.93
CA SER A 435 -6.06 15.70 23.71
C SER A 435 -4.82 16.53 23.34
N GLY A 436 -3.91 16.66 24.30
CA GLY A 436 -2.67 17.40 24.11
C GLY A 436 -1.75 16.75 23.07
N ARG A 437 -0.99 17.55 22.32
CA ARG A 437 -0.08 17.07 21.25
C ARG A 437 0.87 15.94 21.67
N SER A 438 1.30 15.93 22.94
CA SER A 438 2.14 14.86 23.51
C SER A 438 1.45 13.48 23.51
N GLU A 439 0.15 13.45 23.77
CA GLU A 439 -0.65 12.23 23.76
C GLU A 439 -0.83 11.71 22.33
N LEU A 440 -1.22 12.60 21.40
CA LEU A 440 -1.30 12.29 19.97
C LEU A 440 0.05 11.82 19.40
N GLU A 441 1.17 12.41 19.84
CA GLU A 441 2.50 11.95 19.45
C GLU A 441 2.81 10.55 20.00
N ASN A 442 2.49 10.26 21.26
CA ASN A 442 2.67 8.92 21.83
C ASN A 442 1.80 7.85 21.15
N LEU A 443 0.54 8.18 20.84
CA LEU A 443 -0.37 7.29 20.11
C LEU A 443 0.10 7.08 18.65
N THR A 444 0.65 8.11 18.01
CA THR A 444 1.26 7.99 16.67
C THR A 444 2.56 7.17 16.71
N ASN A 445 3.39 7.34 17.74
CA ASN A 445 4.61 6.54 17.96
C ASN A 445 4.29 5.05 18.07
N ARG A 446 3.20 4.69 18.79
CA ARG A 446 2.70 3.31 18.85
C ARG A 446 2.21 2.84 17.47
N TYR A 447 1.44 3.65 16.74
CA TYR A 447 0.95 3.30 15.40
C TYR A 447 2.08 3.00 14.41
N TYR A 448 3.05 3.91 14.24
CA TYR A 448 4.22 3.69 13.37
C TYR A 448 5.22 2.64 13.90
N SER A 449 5.01 2.13 15.12
CA SER A 449 5.71 0.93 15.62
C SER A 449 5.00 -0.37 15.24
N ILE A 450 3.67 -0.35 15.08
CA ILE A 450 2.86 -1.50 14.63
C ILE A 450 2.82 -1.59 13.10
N ILE A 451 2.53 -0.50 12.39
CA ILE A 451 2.50 -0.41 10.93
C ILE A 451 3.83 0.23 10.46
N PRO A 452 4.78 -0.52 9.87
CA PRO A 452 6.12 0.00 9.61
C PRO A 452 6.14 0.99 8.44
N HIS A 453 6.68 2.17 8.67
CA HIS A 453 6.73 3.26 7.69
C HIS A 453 8.16 3.67 7.35
N ASP A 454 8.45 3.88 6.06
CA ASP A 454 9.69 4.48 5.56
C ASP A 454 9.49 5.97 5.26
N PHE A 455 9.88 6.82 6.21
CA PHE A 455 9.90 8.28 6.04
C PHE A 455 11.22 8.80 5.45
N GLY A 456 12.12 7.90 5.02
CA GLY A 456 13.52 8.22 4.77
C GLY A 456 14.14 8.94 5.97
N ARG A 457 14.89 10.02 5.72
CA ARG A 457 15.52 10.83 6.78
C ARG A 457 14.61 11.92 7.38
N ASN A 458 13.38 12.06 6.88
CA ASN A 458 12.41 13.00 7.42
C ASN A 458 11.89 12.55 8.80
N ARG A 459 11.42 13.50 9.61
CA ARG A 459 10.74 13.21 10.88
C ARG A 459 9.34 12.63 10.59
N PRO A 460 8.93 11.50 11.20
CA PRO A 460 7.57 10.97 11.06
C PRO A 460 6.53 12.02 11.51
N ARG A 461 5.38 12.08 10.84
CA ARG A 461 4.35 13.10 11.07
C ARG A 461 3.43 12.68 12.22
N VAL A 462 3.17 13.54 13.21
CA VAL A 462 2.12 13.26 14.22
C VAL A 462 0.76 13.17 13.51
N ILE A 463 -0.07 12.17 13.80
CA ILE A 463 -1.45 12.12 13.29
C ILE A 463 -2.29 13.03 14.18
N ASP A 464 -2.51 14.26 13.72
CA ASP A 464 -3.01 15.39 14.50
C ASP A 464 -4.33 16.00 13.98
N ASN A 465 -4.94 15.39 12.95
CA ASN A 465 -6.21 15.82 12.35
C ASN A 465 -6.85 14.70 11.51
N ASP A 466 -8.17 14.84 11.25
CA ASP A 466 -9.01 13.88 10.52
C ASP A 466 -8.51 13.57 9.08
N ILE A 467 -7.89 14.54 8.38
CA ILE A 467 -7.40 14.32 7.00
C ILE A 467 -6.25 13.32 7.01
N THR A 468 -5.31 13.47 7.94
CA THR A 468 -4.20 12.52 8.08
C THR A 468 -4.61 11.21 8.74
N LEU A 469 -5.58 11.23 9.67
CA LEU A 469 -6.19 10.00 10.16
C LEU A 469 -6.80 9.18 9.01
N LYS A 470 -7.49 9.85 8.07
CA LYS A 470 -8.09 9.19 6.88
C LYS A 470 -7.05 8.57 5.94
N ALA A 471 -5.92 9.24 5.69
CA ALA A 471 -4.86 8.69 4.85
C ALA A 471 -4.29 7.37 5.43
N GLU A 472 -4.10 7.32 6.76
CA GLU A 472 -3.57 6.14 7.46
C GLU A 472 -4.60 4.99 7.51
N ILE A 473 -5.90 5.31 7.57
CA ILE A 473 -6.99 4.33 7.38
C ILE A 473 -6.95 3.75 5.97
N GLU A 474 -6.83 4.58 4.93
CA GLU A 474 -6.78 4.16 3.53
C GLU A 474 -5.53 3.31 3.21
N LEU A 475 -4.40 3.58 3.88
CA LEU A 475 -3.23 2.68 3.90
C LEU A 475 -3.58 1.31 4.47
N VAL A 476 -4.09 1.23 5.70
CA VAL A 476 -4.36 -0.06 6.37
C VAL A 476 -5.43 -0.88 5.64
N GLN A 477 -6.39 -0.23 4.98
CA GLN A 477 -7.31 -0.87 4.03
C GLN A 477 -6.58 -1.47 2.83
N SER A 478 -5.76 -0.66 2.14
CA SER A 478 -5.06 -1.08 0.92
C SER A 478 -4.05 -2.20 1.18
N LEU A 479 -3.37 -2.21 2.33
CA LEU A 479 -2.54 -3.34 2.76
C LEU A 479 -3.35 -4.64 2.85
N GLY A 480 -4.58 -4.56 3.38
CA GLY A 480 -5.47 -5.71 3.53
C GLY A 480 -6.02 -6.26 2.21
N ASP A 481 -6.21 -5.43 1.18
CA ASP A 481 -6.53 -5.89 -0.17
C ASP A 481 -5.29 -6.46 -0.89
N MET A 482 -4.12 -5.82 -0.76
CA MET A 482 -2.88 -6.26 -1.41
C MET A 482 -2.31 -7.56 -0.79
N ALA A 483 -2.54 -7.83 0.50
CA ALA A 483 -2.19 -9.12 1.12
C ALA A 483 -3.01 -10.29 0.54
N ILE A 484 -4.29 -10.06 0.22
CA ILE A 484 -5.12 -11.05 -0.50
C ILE A 484 -4.58 -11.25 -1.92
N ALA A 485 -4.17 -10.17 -2.57
CA ALA A 485 -3.55 -10.24 -3.89
C ALA A 485 -2.24 -11.07 -3.88
N GLU A 486 -1.37 -10.90 -2.88
CA GLU A 486 -0.15 -11.71 -2.76
C GLU A 486 -0.45 -13.19 -2.45
N LYS A 487 -1.44 -13.52 -1.61
CA LYS A 487 -1.85 -14.93 -1.43
C LYS A 487 -2.29 -15.55 -2.76
N ILE A 488 -3.22 -14.91 -3.49
CA ILE A 488 -3.66 -15.39 -4.81
C ILE A 488 -2.47 -15.52 -5.79
N MET A 489 -1.48 -14.62 -5.75
CA MET A 489 -0.29 -14.74 -6.60
C MET A 489 0.67 -15.89 -6.24
N LYS A 490 0.64 -16.40 -5.00
CA LYS A 490 1.40 -17.59 -4.59
C LYS A 490 0.65 -18.87 -4.95
N ASP A 491 -0.64 -18.91 -4.66
CA ASP A 491 -1.56 -20.05 -4.88
C ASP A 491 -1.70 -20.47 -6.38
N VAL A 492 -1.08 -19.72 -7.31
CA VAL A 492 -1.04 -20.04 -8.75
C VAL A 492 0.32 -20.53 -9.26
N GLU A 493 1.39 -20.41 -8.47
CA GLU A 493 2.69 -20.91 -8.87
C GLU A 493 2.61 -22.46 -8.87
N TYR A 494 2.89 -23.08 -10.02
CA TYR A 494 2.70 -24.53 -10.27
C TYR A 494 1.25 -25.06 -10.26
N ALA A 495 0.25 -24.22 -10.53
CA ALA A 495 -1.14 -24.68 -10.68
C ALA A 495 -1.33 -25.69 -11.84
N GLU A 496 -2.00 -26.81 -11.54
CA GLU A 496 -2.37 -27.88 -12.48
C GLU A 496 -3.91 -27.99 -12.56
N ASP A 497 -4.43 -28.50 -13.68
CA ASP A 497 -5.86 -28.83 -13.86
C ASP A 497 -6.22 -30.22 -13.31
N GLU A 498 -7.50 -30.58 -13.38
CA GLU A 498 -8.02 -31.90 -12.95
C GLU A 498 -7.40 -33.08 -13.70
N GLN A 499 -6.75 -32.84 -14.84
CA GLN A 499 -6.06 -33.84 -15.66
C GLN A 499 -4.52 -33.80 -15.47
N GLY A 500 -4.00 -32.91 -14.62
CA GLY A 500 -2.58 -32.77 -14.33
C GLY A 500 -1.78 -31.92 -15.32
N ASN A 501 -2.44 -31.17 -16.21
CA ASN A 501 -1.76 -30.22 -17.10
C ASN A 501 -1.53 -28.89 -16.37
N ARG A 502 -0.42 -28.20 -16.65
CA ARG A 502 -0.18 -26.85 -16.12
C ARG A 502 -1.22 -25.86 -16.64
N ILE A 503 -1.73 -25.00 -15.75
CA ILE A 503 -2.62 -23.89 -16.08
C ILE A 503 -1.78 -22.62 -16.29
N HIS A 504 -2.19 -21.75 -17.22
CA HIS A 504 -1.58 -20.43 -17.36
C HIS A 504 -1.86 -19.55 -16.13
N PRO A 505 -0.87 -18.86 -15.52
CA PRO A 505 -1.05 -18.20 -14.22
C PRO A 505 -2.21 -17.19 -14.14
N LEU A 506 -2.45 -16.38 -15.18
CA LEU A 506 -3.58 -15.43 -15.19
C LEU A 506 -4.94 -16.14 -15.14
N ASP A 507 -5.05 -17.34 -15.71
CA ASP A 507 -6.30 -18.10 -15.82
C ASP A 507 -6.68 -18.68 -14.44
N LYS A 508 -5.69 -19.19 -13.70
CA LYS A 508 -5.88 -19.61 -12.30
C LYS A 508 -6.13 -18.40 -11.39
N GLN A 509 -5.41 -17.28 -11.56
CA GLN A 509 -5.65 -16.05 -10.79
C GLN A 509 -7.08 -15.52 -11.01
N PHE A 510 -7.59 -15.61 -12.23
CA PHE A 510 -8.95 -15.20 -12.59
C PHE A 510 -9.99 -16.13 -11.94
N ALA A 511 -9.77 -17.44 -11.99
CA ALA A 511 -10.63 -18.41 -11.29
C ALA A 511 -10.68 -18.14 -9.76
N SER A 512 -9.55 -17.75 -9.16
CA SER A 512 -9.47 -17.37 -7.73
C SER A 512 -10.23 -16.08 -7.38
N LEU A 513 -10.75 -15.32 -8.35
CA LEU A 513 -11.66 -14.19 -8.07
C LEU A 513 -13.13 -14.63 -7.85
N GLY A 514 -13.50 -15.88 -8.19
CA GLY A 514 -14.84 -16.42 -7.90
C GLY A 514 -16.02 -15.73 -8.63
N LEU A 515 -15.75 -15.05 -9.76
CA LEU A 515 -16.77 -14.34 -10.53
C LEU A 515 -17.63 -15.32 -11.36
N LEU A 516 -18.96 -15.10 -11.35
CA LEU A 516 -19.91 -15.85 -12.20
C LEU A 516 -19.97 -15.29 -13.63
N GLU A 517 -19.78 -13.98 -13.78
CA GLU A 517 -19.68 -13.31 -15.08
C GLU A 517 -18.49 -12.35 -15.09
N THR A 518 -17.79 -12.25 -16.22
CA THR A 518 -16.83 -11.17 -16.54
C THR A 518 -16.81 -10.95 -18.05
N THR A 519 -17.98 -10.61 -18.60
CA THR A 519 -18.19 -10.46 -20.05
C THR A 519 -17.68 -9.08 -20.50
N PRO A 520 -16.64 -9.00 -21.36
CA PRO A 520 -16.25 -7.73 -21.98
C PRO A 520 -17.37 -7.24 -22.90
N LEU A 521 -17.73 -5.96 -22.82
CA LEU A 521 -18.76 -5.35 -23.66
C LEU A 521 -18.16 -4.79 -24.95
N GLU A 522 -18.78 -5.14 -26.08
CA GLU A 522 -18.40 -4.60 -27.40
C GLU A 522 -18.81 -3.14 -27.56
N HIS A 523 -17.93 -2.35 -28.19
CA HIS A 523 -17.92 -0.89 -28.10
C HIS A 523 -19.06 -0.19 -28.87
N ASP A 524 -19.70 -0.90 -29.79
CA ASP A 524 -20.85 -0.47 -30.59
C ASP A 524 -22.20 -0.89 -30.01
N THR A 525 -22.21 -1.56 -28.85
CA THR A 525 -23.45 -1.94 -28.17
C THR A 525 -24.08 -0.78 -27.41
N LYS A 526 -25.43 -0.71 -27.41
CA LYS A 526 -26.20 0.25 -26.60
C LYS A 526 -25.82 0.19 -25.10
N GLU A 527 -25.51 -1.01 -24.60
CA GLU A 527 -25.06 -1.26 -23.23
C GLU A 527 -23.74 -0.51 -22.96
N TYR A 528 -22.71 -0.70 -23.81
CA TYR A 528 -21.44 0.03 -23.71
C TYR A 528 -21.63 1.55 -23.89
N GLU A 529 -22.40 1.99 -24.89
CA GLU A 529 -22.59 3.41 -25.19
C GLU A 529 -23.24 4.18 -24.04
N LEU A 530 -24.33 3.66 -23.44
CA LEU A 530 -24.99 4.32 -22.31
C LEU A 530 -24.12 4.34 -21.05
N LEU A 531 -23.32 3.29 -20.82
CA LEU A 531 -22.40 3.20 -19.68
C LEU A 531 -21.19 4.15 -19.83
N ARG A 532 -20.61 4.21 -21.04
CA ARG A 532 -19.59 5.20 -21.44
C ARG A 532 -20.11 6.63 -21.28
N ASP A 533 -21.33 6.90 -21.73
CA ASP A 533 -21.91 8.22 -21.64
C ASP A 533 -22.28 8.58 -20.18
N TYR A 534 -22.80 7.65 -19.36
CA TYR A 534 -22.96 7.90 -17.92
C TYR A 534 -21.64 8.34 -17.26
N PHE A 535 -20.52 7.65 -17.57
CA PHE A 535 -19.20 8.02 -17.08
C PHE A 535 -18.80 9.46 -17.47
N HIS A 536 -18.88 9.82 -18.75
CA HIS A 536 -18.46 11.14 -19.22
C HIS A 536 -19.44 12.29 -18.91
N LYS A 537 -20.74 12.00 -18.80
CA LYS A 537 -21.79 13.02 -18.62
C LYS A 537 -21.99 13.39 -17.15
N THR A 538 -21.62 12.50 -16.23
CA THR A 538 -21.54 12.80 -14.79
C THR A 538 -20.15 13.26 -14.34
N HIS A 539 -19.37 13.86 -15.24
CA HIS A 539 -18.13 14.55 -14.91
C HIS A 539 -18.39 15.74 -13.98
N GLY A 540 -17.72 15.78 -12.83
CA GLY A 540 -17.87 16.84 -11.84
C GLY A 540 -17.17 18.11 -12.31
N GLN A 541 -17.91 19.21 -12.41
CA GLN A 541 -17.39 20.50 -12.89
C GLN A 541 -16.16 21.03 -12.12
N THR A 542 -15.98 20.70 -10.84
CA THR A 542 -14.77 21.08 -10.07
C THR A 542 -13.58 20.14 -10.32
N HIS A 543 -13.81 18.96 -10.91
CA HIS A 543 -12.80 17.96 -11.27
C HIS A 543 -12.29 18.15 -12.71
N TYR A 544 -12.17 19.39 -13.17
CA TYR A 544 -11.67 19.76 -14.50
C TYR A 544 -10.21 19.32 -14.77
N HIS A 545 -9.48 18.98 -13.71
CA HIS A 545 -8.11 18.47 -13.77
C HIS A 545 -8.06 16.95 -14.02
N ILE A 546 -9.12 16.20 -13.68
CA ILE A 546 -9.23 14.80 -14.07
C ILE A 546 -9.61 14.77 -15.54
N ARG A 547 -8.79 14.14 -16.38
CA ARG A 547 -9.18 13.73 -17.73
C ARG A 547 -9.12 12.22 -17.78
N ALA A 548 -10.14 11.62 -18.39
CA ALA A 548 -10.27 10.18 -18.39
C ALA A 548 -10.95 9.70 -19.67
N LYS A 549 -10.59 8.50 -20.11
CA LYS A 549 -11.15 7.81 -21.26
C LYS A 549 -11.50 6.38 -20.84
N VAL A 550 -12.75 5.98 -21.05
CA VAL A 550 -13.14 4.57 -20.90
C VAL A 550 -12.48 3.77 -22.01
N VAL A 551 -11.75 2.71 -21.63
CA VAL A 551 -11.06 1.82 -22.57
C VAL A 551 -11.86 0.53 -22.74
N HIS A 552 -12.21 -0.14 -21.65
CA HIS A 552 -13.07 -1.34 -21.66
C HIS A 552 -14.11 -1.27 -20.54
N ILE A 553 -15.24 -1.91 -20.76
CA ILE A 553 -16.29 -2.13 -19.76
C ILE A 553 -16.56 -3.63 -19.73
N PHE A 554 -16.70 -4.21 -18.55
CA PHE A 554 -17.04 -5.60 -18.34
C PHE A 554 -18.31 -5.67 -17.52
N ARG A 555 -19.29 -6.47 -17.94
CA ARG A 555 -20.38 -6.87 -17.05
C ARG A 555 -19.88 -7.97 -16.12
N ILE A 556 -20.13 -7.80 -14.82
CA ILE A 556 -19.65 -8.70 -13.77
C ILE A 556 -20.80 -9.15 -12.87
N GLU A 557 -20.68 -10.37 -12.35
CA GLU A 557 -21.57 -10.91 -11.32
C GLU A 557 -20.74 -11.72 -10.32
N ARG A 558 -20.99 -11.50 -9.01
CA ARG A 558 -20.40 -12.27 -7.91
C ARG A 558 -21.42 -13.23 -7.32
N LYS A 559 -21.00 -14.49 -7.07
CA LYS A 559 -21.87 -15.54 -6.51
C LYS A 559 -22.44 -15.12 -5.15
N ASP A 560 -21.57 -14.77 -4.21
CA ASP A 560 -21.94 -14.47 -2.83
C ASP A 560 -22.90 -13.28 -2.74
N GLU A 561 -22.74 -12.28 -3.61
CA GLU A 561 -23.60 -11.10 -3.65
C GLU A 561 -25.00 -11.46 -4.16
N LYS A 562 -25.09 -12.27 -5.22
CA LYS A 562 -26.37 -12.81 -5.74
C LYS A 562 -27.11 -13.64 -4.69
N GLU A 563 -26.41 -14.54 -4.01
CA GLU A 563 -27.01 -15.42 -3.00
C GLU A 563 -27.43 -14.66 -1.73
N ASN A 564 -26.60 -13.73 -1.23
CA ASN A 564 -26.95 -12.94 -0.04
C ASN A 564 -28.04 -11.89 -0.33
N TYR A 565 -28.05 -11.24 -1.50
CA TYR A 565 -29.08 -10.27 -1.88
C TYR A 565 -30.47 -10.92 -1.97
N ALA A 566 -30.54 -12.14 -2.51
CA ALA A 566 -31.77 -12.95 -2.55
C ALA A 566 -32.19 -13.44 -1.15
N LYS A 567 -31.23 -13.83 -0.29
CA LYS A 567 -31.46 -14.29 1.09
C LYS A 567 -32.04 -13.19 1.99
N GLU A 568 -31.50 -11.97 1.90
CA GLU A 568 -32.05 -10.77 2.56
C GLU A 568 -33.33 -10.25 1.86
N LYS A 569 -33.74 -10.89 0.77
CA LYS A 569 -34.95 -10.62 -0.02
C LYS A 569 -34.98 -9.21 -0.64
N TYR A 570 -33.81 -8.64 -0.94
CA TYR A 570 -33.74 -7.28 -1.50
C TYR A 570 -34.34 -7.15 -2.91
N ASP A 571 -34.45 -8.25 -3.66
CA ASP A 571 -35.20 -8.29 -4.93
C ASP A 571 -36.71 -8.05 -4.73
N ASN A 572 -37.25 -8.48 -3.59
CA ASN A 572 -38.66 -8.34 -3.17
C ASN A 572 -38.82 -7.29 -2.06
N PHE A 573 -37.88 -6.34 -1.93
CA PHE A 573 -37.93 -5.31 -0.90
C PHE A 573 -39.11 -4.36 -1.14
N LYS A 574 -39.70 -3.82 -0.07
CA LYS A 574 -40.86 -2.91 -0.16
C LYS A 574 -40.56 -1.60 -0.92
N SER A 575 -39.29 -1.17 -0.97
CA SER A 575 -38.85 0.03 -1.67
C SER A 575 -38.13 -0.30 -3.00
N ASP A 576 -38.47 0.46 -4.04
CA ASP A 576 -37.86 0.45 -5.36
C ASP A 576 -36.68 1.44 -5.49
N ASN A 577 -36.18 2.03 -4.40
CA ASN A 577 -35.04 2.96 -4.42
C ASN A 577 -33.70 2.21 -4.56
N ARG A 578 -33.59 1.38 -5.60
CA ARG A 578 -32.32 0.83 -6.08
C ARG A 578 -31.65 1.84 -7.00
N ARG A 579 -30.33 2.04 -6.87
CA ARG A 579 -29.56 2.95 -7.75
C ARG A 579 -28.28 2.30 -8.27
N LEU A 580 -27.90 2.64 -9.49
CA LEU A 580 -26.64 2.23 -10.12
C LEU A 580 -25.59 3.34 -9.94
N LEU A 581 -24.63 3.12 -9.03
CA LEU A 581 -23.75 4.16 -8.50
C LEU A 581 -22.27 3.80 -8.60
N TRP A 582 -21.42 4.82 -8.72
CA TRP A 582 -19.97 4.70 -8.86
C TRP A 582 -19.25 4.39 -7.55
N HIS A 583 -18.40 3.37 -7.57
CA HIS A 583 -17.31 3.19 -6.62
C HIS A 583 -15.96 3.23 -7.36
N GLY A 584 -14.90 3.61 -6.66
CA GLY A 584 -13.54 3.71 -7.21
C GLY A 584 -12.53 3.50 -6.10
N SER A 585 -11.42 2.85 -6.43
CA SER A 585 -10.37 2.46 -5.48
C SER A 585 -9.06 2.25 -6.25
N ARG A 586 -7.93 2.15 -5.54
CA ARG A 586 -6.61 1.88 -6.14
C ARG A 586 -6.66 0.56 -6.91
N ALA A 587 -6.05 0.50 -8.09
CA ALA A 587 -6.07 -0.68 -8.95
C ALA A 587 -5.57 -1.95 -8.23
N THR A 588 -4.58 -1.80 -7.34
CA THR A 588 -4.02 -2.87 -6.49
C THR A 588 -5.04 -3.49 -5.52
N ASN A 589 -6.13 -2.78 -5.21
CA ASN A 589 -7.13 -3.23 -4.24
C ASN A 589 -8.22 -4.10 -4.92
N PHE A 590 -8.28 -4.11 -6.25
CA PHE A 590 -9.32 -4.82 -6.99
C PHE A 590 -9.22 -6.35 -6.90
N ALA A 591 -8.07 -6.93 -6.61
CA ALA A 591 -7.98 -8.36 -6.32
C ALA A 591 -8.77 -8.73 -5.04
N GLY A 592 -8.68 -7.90 -4.00
CA GLY A 592 -9.49 -8.03 -2.78
C GLY A 592 -10.98 -7.76 -3.02
N ILE A 593 -11.32 -6.68 -3.73
CA ILE A 593 -12.71 -6.30 -4.01
C ILE A 593 -13.42 -7.30 -4.95
N LEU A 594 -12.75 -7.82 -5.98
CA LEU A 594 -13.37 -8.78 -6.90
C LEU A 594 -13.53 -10.17 -6.27
N SER A 595 -12.62 -10.59 -5.37
CA SER A 595 -12.72 -11.87 -4.67
C SER A 595 -13.63 -11.85 -3.44
N GLN A 596 -13.67 -10.77 -2.64
CA GLN A 596 -14.43 -10.70 -1.37
C GLN A 596 -15.59 -9.69 -1.38
N GLY A 597 -15.77 -8.92 -2.45
CA GLY A 597 -16.77 -7.85 -2.55
C GLY A 597 -16.32 -6.55 -1.89
N LEU A 598 -17.20 -5.54 -1.91
CA LEU A 598 -16.97 -4.29 -1.17
C LEU A 598 -17.17 -4.53 0.33
N ARG A 599 -16.17 -4.15 1.13
CA ARG A 599 -16.10 -4.44 2.57
C ARG A 599 -16.36 -3.16 3.39
N ILE A 600 -17.10 -3.29 4.49
CA ILE A 600 -17.24 -2.21 5.49
C ILE A 600 -16.03 -2.27 6.43
N ALA A 601 -15.54 -1.10 6.86
CA ALA A 601 -14.43 -1.00 7.79
C ALA A 601 -14.71 -1.78 9.10
N PRO A 602 -13.73 -2.55 9.62
CA PRO A 602 -13.98 -3.49 10.71
C PRO A 602 -14.26 -2.76 12.05
N PRO A 603 -14.84 -3.43 13.07
CA PRO A 603 -15.22 -2.81 14.35
C PRO A 603 -14.08 -2.05 15.06
N GLU A 604 -12.85 -2.52 14.90
CA GLU A 604 -11.60 -2.01 15.48
C GLU A 604 -11.20 -0.65 14.89
N ALA A 605 -11.61 -0.34 13.65
CA ALA A 605 -11.23 0.89 12.98
C ALA A 605 -11.78 2.15 13.70
N PRO A 606 -11.14 3.32 13.55
CA PRO A 606 -11.76 4.60 13.90
C PRO A 606 -13.09 4.83 13.14
N VAL A 607 -13.93 5.72 13.68
CA VAL A 607 -15.14 6.21 13.00
C VAL A 607 -14.87 7.58 12.35
N ASN A 608 -14.04 8.42 12.95
CA ASN A 608 -13.58 9.66 12.33
C ASN A 608 -12.72 9.34 11.10
N GLY A 609 -12.76 10.19 10.08
CA GLY A 609 -12.26 9.91 8.73
C GLY A 609 -13.35 9.41 7.76
N TYR A 610 -14.47 8.86 8.27
CA TYR A 610 -15.66 8.51 7.49
C TYR A 610 -16.78 9.54 7.70
N MET A 611 -17.14 10.32 6.68
CA MET A 611 -18.05 11.49 6.83
C MET A 611 -19.45 11.15 7.38
N PHE A 612 -19.91 9.91 7.15
CA PHE A 612 -21.21 9.37 7.54
C PHE A 612 -21.07 8.02 8.27
N GLY A 613 -19.98 7.86 9.04
CA GLY A 613 -19.65 6.64 9.76
C GLY A 613 -19.23 5.47 8.84
N LYS A 614 -19.02 4.28 9.43
CA LYS A 614 -18.53 3.10 8.72
C LYS A 614 -19.61 2.50 7.81
N GLY A 615 -19.38 2.51 6.50
CA GLY A 615 -20.26 1.93 5.48
C GLY A 615 -19.53 1.86 4.14
N VAL A 616 -20.20 1.35 3.10
CA VAL A 616 -19.68 1.42 1.72
C VAL A 616 -20.15 2.74 1.09
N TYR A 617 -19.21 3.52 0.56
CA TYR A 617 -19.46 4.84 -0.03
C TYR A 617 -19.57 4.75 -1.55
N LEU A 618 -20.66 5.31 -2.09
CA LEU A 618 -20.99 5.33 -3.51
C LEU A 618 -21.37 6.75 -3.95
N ALA A 619 -21.18 7.08 -5.24
CA ALA A 619 -21.50 8.40 -5.80
C ALA A 619 -22.29 8.30 -7.12
N ASP A 620 -23.04 9.34 -7.47
CA ASP A 620 -23.70 9.50 -8.77
C ASP A 620 -22.86 10.31 -9.78
N ILE A 621 -21.76 10.91 -9.32
CA ILE A 621 -20.78 11.67 -10.10
C ILE A 621 -19.53 10.83 -10.30
N SER A 622 -19.29 10.35 -11.53
CA SER A 622 -18.19 9.44 -11.88
C SER A 622 -16.83 9.89 -11.33
N THR A 623 -16.43 11.11 -11.66
CA THR A 623 -15.16 11.73 -11.22
C THR A 623 -14.96 11.81 -9.72
N LYS A 624 -16.03 11.78 -8.91
CA LYS A 624 -15.91 11.78 -7.45
C LYS A 624 -15.30 10.46 -6.97
N SER A 625 -15.79 9.35 -7.49
CA SER A 625 -15.23 8.02 -7.25
C SER A 625 -13.90 7.81 -7.99
N ALA A 626 -13.73 8.43 -9.16
CA ALA A 626 -12.47 8.36 -9.92
C ALA A 626 -11.26 8.95 -9.15
N GLY A 627 -11.49 9.96 -8.29
CA GLY A 627 -10.43 10.53 -7.44
C GLY A 627 -9.76 9.50 -6.50
N TYR A 628 -10.46 8.42 -6.15
CA TYR A 628 -9.95 7.33 -5.31
C TYR A 628 -9.11 6.29 -6.07
N CYS A 629 -8.99 6.41 -7.41
CA CYS A 629 -8.28 5.42 -8.23
C CYS A 629 -6.76 5.56 -8.19
N VAL A 630 -6.25 6.76 -7.84
CA VAL A 630 -4.81 7.12 -7.78
C VAL A 630 -4.00 6.59 -8.99
N PRO A 631 -4.42 6.86 -10.24
CA PRO A 631 -3.90 6.17 -11.44
C PRO A 631 -2.41 6.45 -11.75
N SER A 632 -1.81 7.47 -11.13
CA SER A 632 -0.40 7.84 -11.31
C SER A 632 0.61 6.79 -10.84
N ILE A 633 0.21 5.84 -9.99
CA ILE A 633 1.04 4.72 -9.51
C ILE A 633 0.72 3.38 -10.20
N SER A 634 -0.20 3.38 -11.16
CA SER A 634 -0.66 2.21 -11.92
C SER A 634 -0.60 2.45 -13.43
N GLY A 635 0.44 3.16 -13.88
CA GLY A 635 0.71 3.40 -15.30
C GLY A 635 -0.36 4.23 -16.00
N HIS A 636 -0.98 5.18 -15.30
CA HIS A 636 -2.14 5.98 -15.73
C HIS A 636 -3.45 5.19 -15.93
N MET A 637 -3.46 3.88 -15.65
CA MET A 637 -4.64 3.03 -15.77
C MET A 637 -5.30 2.83 -14.41
N GLY A 638 -6.63 2.95 -14.35
CA GLY A 638 -7.42 2.75 -13.14
C GLY A 638 -8.66 1.89 -13.38
N LEU A 639 -9.26 1.43 -12.28
CA LEU A 639 -10.46 0.60 -12.27
C LEU A 639 -11.57 1.27 -11.46
N MET A 640 -12.79 1.22 -11.97
CA MET A 640 -13.99 1.75 -11.32
C MET A 640 -15.16 0.76 -11.43
N LEU A 641 -16.06 0.79 -10.46
CA LEU A 641 -17.23 -0.08 -10.40
C LEU A 641 -18.51 0.72 -10.58
N LEU A 642 -19.49 0.11 -11.23
CA LEU A 642 -20.90 0.43 -11.01
C LEU A 642 -21.55 -0.64 -10.15
N CYS A 643 -22.13 -0.18 -9.05
CA CYS A 643 -22.76 -0.96 -7.99
C CYS A 643 -24.27 -0.72 -8.02
N GLU A 644 -25.07 -1.78 -8.08
CA GLU A 644 -26.50 -1.72 -7.79
C GLU A 644 -26.67 -1.73 -6.27
N ALA A 645 -27.11 -0.61 -5.69
CA ALA A 645 -27.33 -0.47 -4.26
C ALA A 645 -28.83 -0.32 -3.95
N GLN A 646 -29.37 -1.14 -3.06
CA GLN A 646 -30.69 -0.98 -2.47
C GLN A 646 -30.62 0.00 -1.29
N LEU A 647 -31.10 1.23 -1.50
CA LEU A 647 -30.94 2.32 -0.53
C LEU A 647 -32.13 2.43 0.45
N GLY A 648 -33.27 1.81 0.13
CA GLY A 648 -34.52 1.95 0.88
C GLY A 648 -35.18 3.33 0.73
N ASP A 649 -36.38 3.46 1.27
CA ASP A 649 -37.17 4.69 1.24
C ASP A 649 -37.93 4.84 2.58
N PRO A 650 -37.72 5.93 3.34
CA PRO A 650 -36.77 7.01 3.10
C PRO A 650 -35.29 6.59 3.30
N MET A 651 -34.38 7.39 2.74
CA MET A 651 -32.96 7.41 3.10
C MET A 651 -32.74 8.41 4.24
N TYR A 652 -31.67 8.27 5.02
CA TYR A 652 -31.33 9.25 6.06
C TYR A 652 -30.59 10.43 5.42
N GLU A 653 -31.30 11.53 5.15
CA GLU A 653 -30.76 12.68 4.42
C GLU A 653 -29.95 13.62 5.33
N LEU A 654 -28.74 13.99 4.90
CA LEU A 654 -27.82 14.85 5.65
C LEU A 654 -27.14 15.91 4.78
N THR A 655 -27.06 17.15 5.27
CA THR A 655 -26.35 18.27 4.61
C THR A 655 -24.92 18.48 5.10
N ASN A 656 -24.58 17.89 6.25
CA ASN A 656 -23.32 18.01 6.98
C ASN A 656 -22.89 16.63 7.48
N ALA A 657 -21.61 16.46 7.84
CA ALA A 657 -21.07 15.21 8.36
C ALA A 657 -21.77 14.76 9.66
N ASP A 658 -21.97 13.45 9.81
CA ASP A 658 -22.43 12.81 11.05
C ASP A 658 -21.70 11.47 11.21
N TYR A 659 -20.73 11.44 12.11
CA TYR A 659 -19.96 10.24 12.42
C TYR A 659 -20.83 9.09 12.97
N HIS A 660 -22.04 9.37 13.47
CA HIS A 660 -23.02 8.39 13.94
C HIS A 660 -24.20 8.17 12.97
N ALA A 661 -24.03 8.50 11.68
CA ALA A 661 -25.09 8.36 10.69
C ALA A 661 -25.58 6.91 10.53
N ALA A 662 -24.76 5.90 10.83
CA ALA A 662 -25.18 4.49 10.83
C ALA A 662 -26.23 4.21 11.92
N GLU A 663 -25.94 4.60 13.16
CA GLU A 663 -26.88 4.47 14.29
C GLU A 663 -28.09 5.39 14.12
N ASN A 664 -27.89 6.59 13.55
CA ASN A 664 -28.95 7.58 13.37
C ASN A 664 -29.90 7.21 12.21
N ALA A 665 -29.39 6.66 11.10
CA ALA A 665 -30.23 6.07 10.04
C ALA A 665 -31.09 4.93 10.61
N LYS A 666 -30.48 4.02 11.39
CA LYS A 666 -31.18 2.90 12.04
C LYS A 666 -32.28 3.38 13.02
N LYS A 667 -32.02 4.41 13.84
CA LYS A 667 -33.04 5.04 14.70
C LYS A 667 -34.20 5.63 13.89
N ASN A 668 -33.90 6.27 12.75
CA ASN A 668 -34.87 6.83 11.82
C ASN A 668 -35.47 5.78 10.84
N LYS A 669 -35.22 4.48 11.05
CA LYS A 669 -35.71 3.36 10.22
C LYS A 669 -35.30 3.42 8.74
N CYS A 670 -34.24 4.18 8.44
CA CYS A 670 -33.65 4.29 7.11
C CYS A 670 -32.63 3.15 6.90
N LEU A 671 -32.53 2.63 5.67
CA LEU A 671 -31.61 1.52 5.34
C LEU A 671 -30.19 2.02 4.98
N SER A 672 -30.11 3.25 4.48
CA SER A 672 -28.89 3.94 4.02
C SER A 672 -28.91 5.42 4.40
N THR A 673 -27.78 6.10 4.23
CA THR A 673 -27.63 7.56 4.37
C THR A 673 -27.42 8.21 3.00
N PHE A 674 -28.00 9.40 2.81
CA PHE A 674 -27.84 10.25 1.64
C PHE A 674 -27.17 11.57 2.05
N GLY A 675 -25.87 11.67 1.80
CA GLY A 675 -25.12 12.92 1.93
C GLY A 675 -25.43 13.84 0.76
N MET A 676 -26.16 14.92 1.00
CA MET A 676 -26.67 15.81 -0.05
C MET A 676 -25.62 16.85 -0.47
N GLY A 677 -25.23 16.81 -1.75
CA GLY A 677 -24.27 17.73 -2.35
C GLY A 677 -24.92 18.94 -3.04
N LYS A 678 -24.13 20.00 -3.22
CA LYS A 678 -24.48 21.20 -4.01
C LYS A 678 -24.72 20.90 -5.49
N THR A 679 -24.05 19.88 -6.05
CA THR A 679 -24.20 19.46 -7.44
C THR A 679 -24.67 18.01 -7.50
N ALA A 680 -25.76 17.79 -8.25
CA ALA A 680 -26.41 16.48 -8.40
C ALA A 680 -26.90 16.27 -9.86
N PRO A 681 -27.16 15.02 -10.27
CA PRO A 681 -27.92 14.71 -11.48
C PRO A 681 -29.33 15.33 -11.41
N LYS A 682 -29.78 15.91 -12.53
CA LYS A 682 -31.09 16.59 -12.61
C LYS A 682 -32.22 15.71 -13.15
N ALA A 683 -31.87 14.59 -13.76
CA ALA A 683 -32.80 13.59 -14.25
C ALA A 683 -32.22 12.19 -13.99
N TRP A 684 -33.12 11.21 -13.85
CA TRP A 684 -32.80 9.81 -13.59
C TRP A 684 -33.68 8.94 -14.48
N ILE A 685 -33.11 7.89 -15.07
CA ILE A 685 -33.77 6.92 -15.93
C ILE A 685 -33.72 5.52 -15.32
N ASP A 686 -34.58 4.61 -15.81
CA ASP A 686 -34.50 3.19 -15.48
C ASP A 686 -33.29 2.58 -16.22
N ALA A 687 -32.35 2.01 -15.47
CA ALA A 687 -31.15 1.37 -15.99
C ALA A 687 -31.45 0.06 -16.73
N GLY A 688 -32.69 -0.42 -16.73
CA GLY A 688 -33.20 -1.40 -17.70
C GLY A 688 -33.01 -0.98 -19.17
N GLU A 689 -32.84 0.32 -19.45
CA GLU A 689 -32.41 0.82 -20.76
C GLU A 689 -30.99 0.41 -21.16
N VAL A 690 -30.11 0.12 -20.18
CA VAL A 690 -28.75 -0.39 -20.38
C VAL A 690 -28.78 -1.90 -20.59
N HIS A 691 -29.41 -2.64 -19.66
CA HIS A 691 -29.51 -4.10 -19.70
C HIS A 691 -30.73 -4.59 -18.91
N GLU A 692 -31.45 -5.62 -19.39
CA GLU A 692 -32.73 -6.04 -18.79
C GLU A 692 -32.65 -6.38 -17.30
N SER A 693 -31.54 -7.00 -16.86
CA SER A 693 -31.30 -7.32 -15.44
C SER A 693 -31.00 -6.12 -14.53
N LEU A 694 -31.20 -4.89 -15.01
CA LEU A 694 -31.19 -3.64 -14.21
C LEU A 694 -32.58 -2.98 -14.10
N LYS A 695 -33.64 -3.63 -14.59
CA LYS A 695 -35.00 -3.06 -14.59
C LYS A 695 -35.46 -2.63 -13.18
N GLY A 696 -35.92 -1.39 -13.05
CA GLY A 696 -36.27 -0.78 -11.77
C GLY A 696 -35.06 -0.39 -10.91
N VAL A 697 -33.85 -0.33 -11.45
CA VAL A 697 -32.69 0.32 -10.84
C VAL A 697 -32.53 1.70 -11.48
N LYS A 698 -32.42 2.76 -10.70
CA LYS A 698 -32.34 4.14 -11.23
C LYS A 698 -30.88 4.53 -11.48
N MET A 699 -30.60 5.12 -12.65
CA MET A 699 -29.29 5.73 -12.96
C MET A 699 -29.46 7.19 -13.39
N PRO A 700 -28.46 8.06 -13.19
CA PRO A 700 -28.42 9.40 -13.78
C PRO A 700 -28.63 9.37 -15.30
N ASP A 701 -29.46 10.28 -15.80
CA ASP A 701 -29.70 10.44 -17.23
C ASP A 701 -28.46 11.02 -17.94
N PRO A 702 -27.79 10.28 -18.85
CA PRO A 702 -26.60 10.77 -19.55
C PRO A 702 -26.91 11.92 -20.53
N THR A 703 -28.18 12.15 -20.89
CA THR A 703 -28.56 13.30 -21.73
C THR A 703 -28.60 14.62 -20.95
N VAL A 704 -28.71 14.57 -19.61
CA VAL A 704 -28.89 15.74 -18.75
C VAL A 704 -27.68 15.95 -17.83
N THR A 705 -26.89 16.99 -18.11
CA THR A 705 -25.71 17.32 -17.29
C THR A 705 -26.07 17.67 -15.84
N PRO A 706 -25.30 17.18 -14.84
CA PRO A 706 -25.44 17.59 -13.45
C PRO A 706 -25.32 19.10 -13.23
N GLY A 707 -25.90 19.59 -12.14
CA GLY A 707 -25.75 20.98 -11.72
C GLY A 707 -26.36 21.22 -10.33
N ASP A 708 -26.60 22.49 -10.02
CA ASP A 708 -27.16 22.93 -8.72
C ASP A 708 -28.37 22.09 -8.27
N SER A 709 -28.24 21.44 -7.12
CA SER A 709 -29.26 20.63 -6.45
C SER A 709 -30.30 21.46 -5.71
N LYS A 710 -30.00 22.74 -5.45
CA LYS A 710 -30.81 23.69 -4.65
C LYS A 710 -31.04 23.28 -3.19
N VAL A 711 -30.32 22.27 -2.67
CA VAL A 711 -30.45 21.82 -1.28
C VAL A 711 -29.94 22.90 -0.31
N PRO A 712 -30.80 23.50 0.54
CA PRO A 712 -30.38 24.57 1.45
C PRO A 712 -29.35 24.06 2.47
N GLY A 713 -28.23 24.79 2.61
CA GLY A 713 -27.21 24.47 3.60
C GLY A 713 -26.36 23.22 3.31
N ALA A 714 -26.46 22.61 2.12
CA ALA A 714 -25.57 21.53 1.71
C ALA A 714 -24.09 21.96 1.80
N TYR A 715 -23.29 21.24 2.57
CA TYR A 715 -21.84 21.49 2.69
C TYR A 715 -21.06 20.80 1.57
N LEU A 716 -21.38 19.53 1.30
CA LEU A 716 -20.80 18.69 0.25
C LEU A 716 -20.87 19.35 -1.14
N GLN A 717 -19.83 19.13 -1.96
CA GLN A 717 -19.86 19.57 -3.37
C GLN A 717 -20.72 18.65 -4.25
N TYR A 718 -20.73 17.35 -3.95
CA TYR A 718 -21.37 16.28 -4.71
C TYR A 718 -21.97 15.25 -3.75
N ASN A 719 -23.02 14.54 -4.18
CA ASN A 719 -23.74 13.56 -3.37
C ASN A 719 -22.86 12.40 -2.87
N GLU A 720 -23.32 11.73 -1.80
CA GLU A 720 -22.82 10.44 -1.31
C GLU A 720 -24.01 9.56 -0.91
N TYR A 721 -23.90 8.26 -1.22
CA TYR A 721 -24.84 7.24 -0.80
C TYR A 721 -24.06 6.21 0.02
N ILE A 722 -24.50 5.96 1.25
CA ILE A 722 -23.75 5.14 2.22
C ILE A 722 -24.63 3.99 2.69
N THR A 723 -24.24 2.77 2.33
CA THR A 723 -24.93 1.53 2.70
C THR A 723 -24.25 0.89 3.91
N TYR A 724 -25.03 0.56 4.94
CA TYR A 724 -24.54 0.01 6.22
C TYR A 724 -24.54 -1.52 6.30
N SER A 725 -24.81 -2.21 5.19
CA SER A 725 -24.57 -3.65 5.01
C SER A 725 -24.09 -3.90 3.59
N THR A 726 -23.06 -4.73 3.43
CA THR A 726 -22.52 -5.12 2.11
C THR A 726 -23.55 -5.84 1.27
N GLN A 727 -24.48 -6.56 1.91
CA GLN A 727 -25.58 -7.30 1.27
C GLN A 727 -26.61 -6.40 0.57
N GLN A 728 -26.58 -5.07 0.81
CA GLN A 728 -27.39 -4.09 0.06
C GLN A 728 -26.87 -3.86 -1.37
N ILE A 729 -25.67 -4.35 -1.70
CA ILE A 729 -24.95 -4.08 -2.95
C ILE A 729 -24.80 -5.35 -3.79
N LYS A 730 -24.92 -5.21 -5.11
CA LYS A 730 -24.37 -6.12 -6.12
C LYS A 730 -23.43 -5.35 -7.04
N LEU A 731 -22.22 -5.82 -7.29
CA LEU A 731 -21.36 -5.31 -8.35
C LEU A 731 -21.96 -5.67 -9.71
N ARG A 732 -22.01 -4.72 -10.65
CA ARG A 732 -22.68 -4.89 -11.96
C ARG A 732 -21.75 -4.70 -13.15
N TYR A 733 -20.88 -3.69 -13.10
CA TYR A 733 -19.88 -3.44 -14.14
C TYR A 733 -18.54 -3.02 -13.57
N LEU A 734 -17.47 -3.44 -14.25
CA LEU A 734 -16.10 -2.99 -14.06
C LEU A 734 -15.69 -2.14 -15.26
N PHE A 735 -15.14 -0.96 -15.00
CA PHE A 735 -14.61 -0.04 -16.01
C PHE A 735 -13.09 -0.01 -15.92
N TYR A 736 -12.42 -0.22 -17.05
CA TYR A 736 -11.00 -0.03 -17.23
C TYR A 736 -10.76 1.30 -17.94
N VAL A 737 -10.07 2.23 -17.27
CA VAL A 737 -10.06 3.66 -17.59
C VAL A 737 -8.61 4.17 -17.66
N ASP A 738 -8.33 4.95 -18.70
CA ASP A 738 -7.07 5.64 -18.96
C ASP A 738 -7.18 7.10 -18.48
N PHE A 739 -6.22 7.60 -17.69
CA PHE A 739 -6.26 8.90 -17.03
C PHE A 739 -5.12 9.83 -17.46
N HIS A 740 -5.47 11.02 -17.98
CA HIS A 740 -4.55 11.96 -18.65
C HIS A 740 -4.39 13.31 -17.94
#